data_AF-A0A7V4H1S6-F1
#
_entry.id   AF-A0A7V4H1S6-F1
#
_cell.length_a   1.000
_cell.length_b   1.000
_cell.length_c   1.000
_cell.angle_alpha   90.00
_cell.angle_beta   90.00
_cell.angle_gamma   90.00
#
_symmetry.space_group_name_H-M   'P 1'
#
loop_
_entity.id
_entity.type
_entity.pdbx_description
1 polymer ?
#
loop_
_entity_poly.entity_id
_entity_poly.type
_entity_poly.pdbx_seq_one_letter_code
_entity_poly.pdbx_strand_id
1 'polypeptide(L)'
;YKGRHAPGHSILPNLLMYEVAQREGRADAAKFLQAAQSQAQWIVETLDWADPRVTKGHRMSEHKMMPGLAYLLSHYPAQAPAGLQAKIQSWVDTMIARGDNLWDFRRYELTNDWTIPALANNWNESGNLAGFPACALAAASVITNTVQKQRLRELSWAALDCLFGRNPLNAASPGRPVRLANGQPGGFPDVERGWPKLYSGSAAYLENARGALCSGPGTEHFPYNPDGPLRWHEPWVNFNAAWNVGLAYLQADLEGRRDPLAVRLPIVISEILPAPAGNPLSEYIELHNPTPYPARLSGLTVGGAVSFTFPPEPLVELAPGARCLLVRDAAAFAARFGEGLPLAGTFAGDLPDGGGVLTLGDVNGNTFAVVDYGVLGPEAGSSVVFAGTEADFPDGPWRMSATGGGSPGTVGTTVPLRPPLRVMPLGDSITQGTGAPGGYRDPLYALLAGAGYKIRFVGSGTNNATPTLEAAGNAAHEGHGGYTTSNLLANLDAEVAGPSPNNGGFWLTGTAARPAVHPNVVLLMAGVNDLGVNQWSPEQGLAGLDALLDKIVLLRPSAWIIVSTLPPCLGTNYPNREPNQQVFNQALPALITAHQAKGRRVALCDVRTRLDLTNAASLLTADGVHPNAAGYSEIAQVWFEAFRKLPLLENWRLSCLEPRPAPARPPTAPTRMEMDC
;
A
#
# COMPACT_ATOMS: atom_id res chain seq x y z
N TYR A 1 -13.28 39.89 11.86
CA TYR A 1 -12.17 40.63 11.24
C TYR A 1 -12.10 40.36 9.75
N LYS A 2 -11.88 41.36 8.87
CA LYS A 2 -11.67 41.16 7.41
C LYS A 2 -10.35 40.44 7.06
N GLY A 3 -9.78 39.61 7.95
CA GLY A 3 -8.65 38.72 7.65
C GLY A 3 -7.31 39.34 7.18
N ARG A 4 -7.06 40.64 7.34
CA ARG A 4 -5.80 41.28 6.90
C ARG A 4 -4.55 40.72 7.62
N HIS A 5 -4.67 40.40 8.91
CA HIS A 5 -3.57 39.91 9.75
C HIS A 5 -4.04 38.72 10.60
N ALA A 6 -4.06 37.52 10.02
CA ALA A 6 -4.24 36.30 10.82
C ALA A 6 -3.00 36.07 11.71
N PRO A 7 -3.14 35.43 12.87
CA PRO A 7 -1.98 34.99 13.64
C PRO A 7 -1.00 34.19 12.78
N GLY A 8 0.29 34.38 13.00
CA GLY A 8 1.33 33.66 12.24
C GLY A 8 1.49 34.08 10.77
N HIS A 9 0.76 35.09 10.27
CA HIS A 9 0.78 35.44 8.84
C HIS A 9 2.16 35.85 8.31
N SER A 10 3.12 36.20 9.17
CA SER A 10 4.47 36.59 8.78
C SER A 10 5.52 35.49 9.00
N ILE A 11 5.16 34.31 9.55
CA ILE A 11 6.12 33.22 9.79
C ILE A 11 6.69 32.73 8.47
N LEU A 12 5.85 32.16 7.59
CA LEU A 12 6.30 31.59 6.33
C LEU A 12 6.98 32.62 5.41
N PRO A 13 6.45 33.84 5.19
CA PRO A 13 7.14 34.84 4.40
C PRO A 13 8.54 35.18 4.92
N ASN A 14 8.73 35.28 6.24
CA ASN A 14 10.05 35.52 6.81
C ASN A 14 10.99 34.32 6.64
N LEU A 15 10.51 33.09 6.73
CA LEU A 15 11.34 31.90 6.46
C LEU A 15 11.78 31.83 5.00
N LEU A 16 10.87 32.09 4.06
CA LEU A 16 11.22 32.19 2.64
C LEU A 16 12.21 33.32 2.37
N MET A 17 12.05 34.44 3.08
CA MET A 17 12.96 35.57 2.93
C MET A 17 14.33 35.30 3.54
N TYR A 18 14.40 34.52 4.62
CA TYR A 18 15.65 34.02 5.18
C TYR A 18 16.42 33.17 4.17
N GLU A 19 15.78 32.20 3.51
CA GLU A 19 16.40 31.35 2.50
C GLU A 19 17.01 32.16 1.34
N VAL A 20 16.25 33.12 0.81
CA VAL A 20 16.73 33.99 -0.26
C VAL A 20 17.88 34.88 0.23
N ALA A 21 17.77 35.45 1.42
CA ALA A 21 18.81 36.31 1.98
C ALA A 21 20.11 35.53 2.26
N GLN A 22 20.03 34.28 2.71
CA GLN A 22 21.19 33.40 2.86
C GLN A 22 21.83 33.08 1.51
N ARG A 23 21.02 32.69 0.51
CA ARG A 23 21.50 32.39 -0.84
C ARG A 23 22.22 33.58 -1.48
N GLU A 24 21.76 34.80 -1.20
CA GLU A 24 22.35 36.04 -1.70
C GLU A 24 23.50 36.57 -0.84
N GLY A 25 23.88 35.87 0.24
CA GLY A 25 24.97 36.30 1.14
C GLY A 25 24.66 37.60 1.89
N ARG A 26 23.39 37.93 2.09
CA ARG A 26 22.98 39.19 2.72
C ARG A 26 23.18 39.16 4.23
N ALA A 27 23.79 40.22 4.77
CA ALA A 27 24.08 40.37 6.20
C ALA A 27 22.83 40.45 7.10
N ASP A 28 21.65 40.75 6.53
CA ASP A 28 20.39 40.87 7.26
C ASP A 28 19.59 39.55 7.34
N ALA A 29 20.09 38.44 6.78
CA ALA A 29 19.37 37.16 6.72
C ALA A 29 18.81 36.74 8.09
N ALA A 30 19.64 36.78 9.14
CA ALA A 30 19.25 36.36 10.49
C ALA A 30 18.03 37.12 11.05
N LYS A 31 17.78 38.36 10.61
CA LYS A 31 16.62 39.16 11.08
C LYS A 31 15.30 38.52 10.65
N PHE A 32 15.24 37.94 9.47
CA PHE A 32 14.04 37.27 8.97
C PHE A 32 13.74 36.01 9.77
N LEU A 33 14.75 35.15 10.00
CA LEU A 33 14.58 33.96 10.84
C LEU A 33 14.12 34.33 12.25
N GLN A 34 14.76 35.33 12.87
CA GLN A 34 14.40 35.80 14.20
C GLN A 34 12.95 36.33 14.26
N ALA A 35 12.47 37.02 13.23
CA ALA A 35 11.10 37.49 13.16
C ALA A 35 10.09 36.33 13.09
N ALA A 36 10.39 35.27 12.31
CA ALA A 36 9.57 34.06 12.26
C ALA A 36 9.53 33.34 13.62
N GLN A 37 10.68 33.17 14.26
CA GLN A 37 10.79 32.56 15.59
C GLN A 37 10.01 33.35 16.64
N SER A 38 10.14 34.68 16.65
CA SER A 38 9.46 35.54 17.63
C SER A 38 7.95 35.46 17.50
N GLN A 39 7.42 35.44 16.28
CA GLN A 39 5.98 35.28 16.08
C GLN A 39 5.50 33.87 16.45
N ALA A 40 6.27 32.82 16.16
CA ALA A 40 5.93 31.46 16.57
C ALA A 40 5.95 31.30 18.11
N GLN A 41 6.94 31.87 18.80
CA GLN A 41 7.02 31.90 20.26
C GLN A 41 5.80 32.60 20.86
N TRP A 42 5.45 33.79 20.34
CA TRP A 42 4.25 34.50 20.77
C TRP A 42 2.97 33.67 20.61
N ILE A 43 2.85 32.90 19.52
CA ILE A 43 1.73 31.98 19.31
C ILE A 43 1.69 30.90 20.39
N VAL A 44 2.84 30.27 20.67
CA VAL A 44 2.96 29.22 21.69
C VAL A 44 2.51 29.74 23.05
N GLU A 45 2.99 30.92 23.44
CA GLU A 45 2.77 31.50 24.77
C GLU A 45 1.40 32.14 24.94
N THR A 46 0.83 32.74 23.89
CA THR A 46 -0.29 33.70 24.06
C THR A 46 -1.61 33.21 23.50
N LEU A 47 -1.63 32.42 22.42
CA LEU A 47 -2.89 32.08 21.77
C LEU A 47 -3.66 31.01 22.53
N ASP A 48 -4.95 31.23 22.75
CA ASP A 48 -5.88 30.24 23.27
C ASP A 48 -6.74 29.68 22.13
N TRP A 49 -6.69 28.36 21.93
CA TRP A 49 -7.48 27.68 20.91
C TRP A 49 -8.97 27.65 21.21
N ALA A 50 -9.36 27.81 22.48
CA ALA A 50 -10.75 27.99 22.86
C ALA A 50 -11.34 29.28 22.26
N ASP A 51 -10.52 30.32 22.02
CA ASP A 51 -10.97 31.53 21.33
C ASP A 51 -11.14 31.26 19.82
N PRO A 52 -12.38 31.18 19.31
CA PRO A 52 -12.62 30.86 17.91
C PRO A 52 -12.13 31.95 16.95
N ARG A 53 -11.85 33.17 17.45
CA ARG A 53 -11.32 34.26 16.63
C ARG A 53 -9.96 33.94 16.04
N VAL A 54 -9.15 33.13 16.72
CA VAL A 54 -7.78 32.80 16.29
C VAL A 54 -7.69 31.49 15.49
N THR A 55 -8.74 30.67 15.48
CA THR A 55 -8.76 29.38 14.75
C THR A 55 -9.66 29.38 13.52
N LYS A 56 -10.78 30.12 13.53
CA LYS A 56 -11.75 30.22 12.42
C LYS A 56 -12.30 31.65 12.21
N GLY A 57 -11.98 32.62 13.05
CA GLY A 57 -12.49 34.00 12.95
C GLY A 57 -11.98 34.85 11.78
N HIS A 58 -11.07 34.29 10.97
CA HIS A 58 -10.43 34.98 9.86
C HIS A 58 -10.98 34.56 8.51
N ARG A 59 -12.16 35.07 8.13
CA ARG A 59 -12.93 34.87 6.87
C ARG A 59 -12.22 34.26 5.63
N MET A 60 -10.94 34.58 5.38
CA MET A 60 -10.16 34.02 4.26
C MET A 60 -8.66 33.79 4.49
N SER A 61 -8.14 34.00 5.70
CA SER A 61 -6.67 34.08 5.91
C SER A 61 -6.14 33.11 6.96
N GLU A 62 -6.97 32.23 7.52
CA GLU A 62 -6.54 31.27 8.54
C GLU A 62 -5.43 30.32 8.03
N HIS A 63 -5.45 29.99 6.74
CA HIS A 63 -4.47 29.12 6.06
C HIS A 63 -3.03 29.65 6.09
N LYS A 64 -2.78 30.84 6.62
CA LYS A 64 -1.43 31.39 6.76
C LYS A 64 -0.73 30.93 8.04
N MET A 65 -1.49 30.59 9.08
CA MET A 65 -0.94 30.28 10.40
C MET A 65 -0.28 28.90 10.42
N MET A 66 -1.07 27.85 10.24
CA MET A 66 -0.62 26.49 10.48
C MET A 66 0.43 26.00 9.47
N PRO A 67 0.31 26.29 8.17
CA PRO A 67 1.41 26.08 7.21
C PRO A 67 2.74 26.70 7.63
N GLY A 68 2.73 27.94 8.15
CA GLY A 68 3.96 28.59 8.61
C GLY A 68 4.55 27.93 9.86
N LEU A 69 3.71 27.53 10.82
CA LEU A 69 4.16 26.82 12.02
C LEU A 69 4.72 25.43 11.69
N ALA A 70 4.04 24.66 10.85
CA ALA A 70 4.49 23.35 10.41
C ALA A 70 5.81 23.44 9.62
N TYR A 71 5.94 24.41 8.71
CA TYR A 71 7.16 24.62 7.94
C TYR A 71 8.36 24.98 8.84
N LEU A 72 8.16 25.85 9.83
CA LEU A 72 9.18 26.19 10.82
C LEU A 72 9.66 24.94 11.56
N LEU A 73 8.71 24.14 12.06
CA LEU A 73 9.00 22.95 12.84
C LEU A 73 9.73 21.87 12.03
N SER A 74 9.37 21.69 10.75
CA SER A 74 9.95 20.63 9.92
C SER A 74 11.30 21.02 9.30
N HIS A 75 11.49 22.27 8.88
CA HIS A 75 12.71 22.70 8.15
C HIS A 75 13.74 23.38 9.04
N TYR A 76 13.33 23.94 10.19
CA TYR A 76 14.23 24.58 11.16
C TYR A 76 13.97 24.06 12.58
N PRO A 77 14.02 22.74 12.82
CA PRO A 77 13.63 22.14 14.10
C PRO A 77 14.47 22.65 15.27
N ALA A 78 15.75 22.99 15.06
CA ALA A 78 16.61 23.55 16.09
C ALA A 78 16.28 25.01 16.44
N GLN A 79 15.60 25.73 15.55
CA GLN A 79 15.19 27.12 15.69
C GLN A 79 13.72 27.26 16.08
N ALA A 80 12.95 26.18 15.94
CA ALA A 80 11.56 26.11 16.35
C ALA A 80 11.46 26.34 17.87
N PRO A 81 10.53 27.20 18.32
CA PRO A 81 10.39 27.46 19.75
C PRO A 81 9.95 26.22 20.53
N ALA A 82 10.44 26.10 21.76
CA ALA A 82 10.11 24.99 22.65
C ALA A 82 8.59 24.92 22.87
N GLY A 83 8.01 23.72 22.77
CA GLY A 83 6.57 23.52 22.90
C GLY A 83 5.76 23.78 21.63
N LEU A 84 6.37 24.21 20.50
CA LEU A 84 5.64 24.41 19.24
C LEU A 84 4.89 23.16 18.78
N GLN A 85 5.52 21.97 18.83
CA GLN A 85 4.85 20.72 18.44
C GLN A 85 3.65 20.40 19.34
N ALA A 86 3.77 20.58 20.66
CA ALA A 86 2.66 20.40 21.60
C ALA A 86 1.55 21.44 21.38
N LYS A 87 1.92 22.66 21.00
CA LYS A 87 0.97 23.72 20.66
C LYS A 87 0.17 23.40 19.40
N ILE A 88 0.81 22.84 18.38
CA ILE A 88 0.13 22.34 17.17
C ILE A 88 -0.78 21.15 17.53
N GLN A 89 -0.32 20.21 18.37
CA GLN A 89 -1.11 19.08 18.82
C GLN A 89 -2.41 19.52 19.52
N SER A 90 -2.34 20.47 20.45
CA SER A 90 -3.55 21.01 21.11
C SER A 90 -4.50 21.75 20.16
N TRP A 91 -3.98 22.34 19.08
CA TRP A 91 -4.82 22.91 18.02
C TRP A 91 -5.58 21.80 17.29
N VAL A 92 -4.91 20.68 16.99
CA VAL A 92 -5.52 19.50 16.34
C VAL A 92 -6.67 18.96 17.17
N ASP A 93 -6.47 18.78 18.48
CA ASP A 93 -7.50 18.29 19.39
C ASP A 93 -8.75 19.21 19.35
N THR A 94 -8.52 20.53 19.32
CA THR A 94 -9.59 21.53 19.20
C THR A 94 -10.33 21.44 17.86
N MET A 95 -9.61 21.24 16.75
CA MET A 95 -10.25 21.16 15.43
C MET A 95 -11.05 19.88 15.26
N ILE A 96 -10.55 18.75 15.79
CA ILE A 96 -11.26 17.48 15.81
C ILE A 96 -12.55 17.61 16.61
N ALA A 97 -12.48 18.14 17.83
CA ALA A 97 -13.67 18.34 18.67
C ALA A 97 -14.71 19.23 17.97
N ARG A 98 -14.29 20.29 17.26
CA ARG A 98 -15.21 21.17 16.52
C ARG A 98 -15.76 20.54 15.24
N GLY A 99 -15.11 19.51 14.71
CA GLY A 99 -15.56 18.74 13.56
C GLY A 99 -16.39 17.51 13.90
N ASP A 100 -16.61 17.22 15.18
CA ASP A 100 -17.37 16.07 15.64
C ASP A 100 -18.89 16.34 15.56
N ASN A 101 -19.44 16.20 14.36
CA ASN A 101 -20.86 16.36 14.05
C ASN A 101 -21.21 15.66 12.74
N LEU A 102 -22.50 15.50 12.45
CA LEU A 102 -23.01 14.78 11.27
C LEU A 102 -22.56 15.34 9.91
N TRP A 103 -22.09 16.59 9.88
CA TRP A 103 -21.57 17.22 8.66
C TRP A 103 -20.07 17.07 8.50
N ASP A 104 -19.37 16.51 9.50
CA ASP A 104 -17.91 16.60 9.63
C ASP A 104 -17.41 18.05 9.52
N PHE A 105 -18.28 19.00 9.83
CA PHE A 105 -18.05 20.41 9.58
C PHE A 105 -17.36 21.02 10.79
N ARG A 106 -16.13 21.52 10.62
CA ARG A 106 -15.45 22.24 11.70
C ARG A 106 -16.24 23.50 12.07
N ARG A 107 -16.91 23.48 13.22
CA ARG A 107 -17.67 24.60 13.79
C ARG A 107 -16.75 25.76 14.20
N TYR A 108 -17.32 26.96 14.30
CA TYR A 108 -16.64 28.15 14.84
C TYR A 108 -16.34 27.92 16.31
N GLU A 109 -17.33 27.52 17.09
CA GLU A 109 -17.23 27.10 18.48
C GLU A 109 -18.22 25.96 18.78
N LEU A 110 -18.14 25.37 19.97
CA LEU A 110 -19.00 24.23 20.35
C LEU A 110 -20.36 24.65 20.90
N THR A 111 -20.51 25.90 21.34
CA THR A 111 -21.74 26.43 21.95
C THR A 111 -22.77 26.77 20.88
N ASN A 112 -22.71 27.96 20.27
CA ASN A 112 -23.80 28.43 19.40
C ASN A 112 -23.43 28.42 17.91
N ASP A 113 -22.21 28.86 17.58
CA ASP A 113 -21.90 29.23 16.21
C ASP A 113 -21.21 28.12 15.41
N TRP A 114 -21.78 27.81 14.24
CA TRP A 114 -21.18 26.88 13.28
C TRP A 114 -20.17 27.60 12.39
N THR A 115 -20.48 28.82 11.95
CA THR A 115 -19.60 29.65 11.12
C THR A 115 -19.24 30.91 11.89
N ILE A 116 -18.43 31.80 11.31
CA ILE A 116 -18.30 33.16 11.86
C ILE A 116 -19.71 33.76 12.09
N PRO A 117 -20.01 34.27 13.30
CA PRO A 117 -21.32 34.84 13.63
C PRO A 117 -21.74 35.93 12.65
N ALA A 118 -23.05 36.16 12.50
CA ALA A 118 -23.57 37.28 11.72
C ALA A 118 -23.23 38.61 12.42
N LEU A 119 -22.06 39.16 12.10
CA LEU A 119 -21.65 40.50 12.52
C LEU A 119 -22.43 41.56 11.71
N ALA A 120 -22.25 42.85 12.02
CA ALA A 120 -23.00 43.98 11.43
C ALA A 120 -23.10 44.02 9.88
N ASN A 121 -22.21 43.33 9.17
CA ASN A 121 -22.17 43.29 7.70
C ASN A 121 -22.54 41.90 7.12
N ASN A 122 -23.08 41.00 7.94
CA ASN A 122 -23.54 39.67 7.54
C ASN A 122 -22.52 38.87 6.71
N TRP A 123 -21.26 38.84 7.15
CA TRP A 123 -20.15 38.26 6.38
C TRP A 123 -20.30 36.76 6.13
N ASN A 124 -19.87 36.30 4.95
CA ASN A 124 -19.64 34.88 4.65
C ASN A 124 -18.23 34.43 5.12
N GLU A 125 -17.93 33.13 4.98
CA GLU A 125 -16.63 32.56 5.35
C GLU A 125 -16.04 31.57 4.33
N SER A 126 -16.33 31.72 3.03
CA SER A 126 -15.89 30.76 2.00
C SER A 126 -14.38 30.52 1.98
N GLY A 127 -13.57 31.52 2.33
CA GLY A 127 -12.12 31.36 2.41
C GLY A 127 -11.64 30.51 3.58
N ASN A 128 -12.41 30.40 4.68
CA ASN A 128 -12.12 29.43 5.74
C ASN A 128 -12.33 28.02 5.22
N LEU A 129 -13.45 27.75 4.54
CA LEU A 129 -13.73 26.42 3.97
C LEU A 129 -12.68 26.04 2.92
N ALA A 130 -12.40 26.96 2.00
CA ALA A 130 -11.45 26.74 0.91
C ALA A 130 -9.99 26.58 1.40
N GLY A 131 -9.60 27.30 2.44
CA GLY A 131 -8.24 27.28 2.99
C GLY A 131 -8.00 26.25 4.08
N PHE A 132 -9.05 25.69 4.69
CA PHE A 132 -8.92 24.76 5.81
C PHE A 132 -8.10 23.49 5.49
N PRO A 133 -8.17 22.88 4.28
CA PRO A 133 -7.31 21.76 3.94
C PRO A 133 -5.82 22.05 4.16
N ALA A 134 -5.36 23.26 3.85
CA ALA A 134 -3.98 23.66 4.11
C ALA A 134 -3.66 23.69 5.61
N CYS A 135 -4.58 24.16 6.45
CA CYS A 135 -4.40 24.15 7.90
C CYS A 135 -4.28 22.72 8.44
N ALA A 136 -5.26 21.88 8.09
CA ALA A 136 -5.39 20.53 8.63
C ALA A 136 -4.26 19.62 8.15
N LEU A 137 -3.93 19.64 6.87
CA LEU A 137 -2.87 18.80 6.30
C LEU A 137 -1.47 19.28 6.69
N ALA A 138 -1.25 20.58 6.90
CA ALA A 138 -0.01 21.08 7.48
C ALA A 138 0.17 20.63 8.93
N ALA A 139 -0.88 20.61 9.75
CA ALA A 139 -0.79 20.07 11.10
C ALA A 139 -0.53 18.55 11.07
N ALA A 140 -1.23 17.83 10.18
CA ALA A 140 -1.08 16.38 10.02
C ALA A 140 0.34 15.94 9.66
N SER A 141 1.11 16.78 8.96
CA SER A 141 2.49 16.45 8.57
C SER A 141 3.48 16.46 9.74
N VAL A 142 3.18 17.15 10.85
CA VAL A 142 4.11 17.34 11.98
C VAL A 142 3.67 16.70 13.30
N ILE A 143 2.42 16.24 13.41
CA ILE A 143 1.97 15.40 14.53
C ILE A 143 2.35 13.93 14.29
N THR A 144 2.24 13.07 15.30
CA THR A 144 2.60 11.64 15.22
C THR A 144 1.39 10.70 15.22
N ASN A 145 0.28 11.10 15.84
CA ASN A 145 -0.92 10.26 15.98
C ASN A 145 -1.62 10.03 14.62
N THR A 146 -1.55 8.79 14.11
CA THR A 146 -2.07 8.40 12.80
C THR A 146 -3.59 8.52 12.69
N VAL A 147 -4.34 8.27 13.77
CA VAL A 147 -5.80 8.41 13.83
C VAL A 147 -6.19 9.87 13.68
N GLN A 148 -5.52 10.76 14.42
CA GLN A 148 -5.77 12.18 14.33
C GLN A 148 -5.35 12.76 12.96
N LYS A 149 -4.26 12.27 12.37
CA LYS A 149 -3.90 12.62 10.97
C LYS A 149 -5.02 12.25 10.01
N GLN A 150 -5.57 11.05 10.14
CA GLN A 150 -6.68 10.60 9.29
C GLN A 150 -7.92 11.46 9.51
N ARG A 151 -8.28 11.77 10.76
CA ARG A 151 -9.42 12.65 11.05
C ARG A 151 -9.23 14.05 10.48
N LEU A 152 -8.02 14.62 10.51
CA LEU A 152 -7.74 15.90 9.87
C LEU A 152 -7.94 15.87 8.34
N ARG A 153 -7.65 14.73 7.68
CA ARG A 153 -7.93 14.55 6.24
C ARG A 153 -9.42 14.51 5.96
N GLU A 154 -10.19 13.78 6.77
CA GLU A 154 -11.65 13.72 6.64
C GLU A 154 -12.26 15.13 6.78
N LEU A 155 -11.84 15.88 7.80
CA LEU A 155 -12.29 17.26 8.00
C LEU A 155 -11.84 18.19 6.85
N SER A 156 -10.70 17.91 6.21
CA SER A 156 -10.24 18.66 5.03
C SER A 156 -11.17 18.45 3.83
N TRP A 157 -11.54 17.19 3.55
CA TRP A 157 -12.48 16.86 2.49
C TRP A 157 -13.87 17.38 2.79
N ALA A 158 -14.37 17.21 4.02
CA ALA A 158 -15.67 17.73 4.44
C ALA A 158 -15.79 19.26 4.26
N ALA A 159 -14.70 20.01 4.49
CA ALA A 159 -14.68 21.45 4.23
C ALA A 159 -14.85 21.78 2.73
N LEU A 160 -14.24 21.00 1.82
CA LEU A 160 -14.44 21.13 0.39
C LEU A 160 -15.82 20.64 -0.06
N ASP A 161 -16.30 19.52 0.44
CA ASP A 161 -17.64 19.02 0.14
C ASP A 161 -18.67 20.08 0.52
N CYS A 162 -18.55 20.67 1.72
CA CYS A 162 -19.39 21.78 2.15
C CYS A 162 -19.26 23.00 1.23
N LEU A 163 -18.06 23.32 0.74
CA LEU A 163 -17.84 24.41 -0.21
C LEU A 163 -18.53 24.14 -1.56
N PHE A 164 -18.70 22.87 -1.96
CA PHE A 164 -19.19 22.47 -3.28
C PHE A 164 -20.59 21.83 -3.29
N GLY A 165 -21.28 21.74 -2.16
CA GLY A 165 -22.72 21.41 -2.15
C GLY A 165 -23.18 20.50 -1.01
N ARG A 166 -22.29 19.79 -0.30
CA ARG A 166 -22.64 19.00 0.89
C ARG A 166 -22.85 19.91 2.10
N ASN A 167 -23.92 20.70 2.03
CA ASN A 167 -24.29 21.67 3.05
C ASN A 167 -25.81 21.85 3.11
N PRO A 168 -26.34 22.53 4.14
CA PRO A 168 -27.78 22.66 4.33
C PRO A 168 -28.55 23.30 3.17
N LEU A 169 -27.92 24.08 2.30
CA LEU A 169 -28.58 24.70 1.15
C LEU A 169 -28.50 23.84 -0.12
N ASN A 170 -27.75 22.75 -0.10
CA ASN A 170 -27.36 21.99 -1.30
C ASN A 170 -26.82 22.91 -2.41
N ALA A 171 -25.99 23.89 -2.05
CA ALA A 171 -25.53 24.93 -2.96
C ALA A 171 -24.01 25.14 -2.86
N ALA A 172 -23.32 25.07 -3.99
CA ALA A 172 -21.90 25.32 -4.06
C ALA A 172 -21.58 26.82 -3.93
N SER A 173 -20.39 27.11 -3.41
CA SER A 173 -19.87 28.47 -3.26
C SER A 173 -19.75 29.28 -4.55
N PRO A 174 -19.42 28.70 -5.72
CA PRO A 174 -19.53 29.42 -6.99
C PRO A 174 -20.99 29.69 -7.32
N GLY A 175 -21.37 30.95 -7.57
CA GLY A 175 -22.74 31.27 -8.00
C GLY A 175 -23.05 30.91 -9.46
N ARG A 176 -22.03 30.70 -10.30
CA ARG A 176 -22.16 30.33 -11.71
C ARG A 176 -21.24 29.16 -12.08
N PRO A 177 -21.48 27.95 -11.55
CA PRO A 177 -20.56 26.83 -11.68
C PRO A 177 -20.47 26.29 -13.12
N VAL A 178 -21.61 26.11 -13.80
CA VAL A 178 -21.66 25.51 -15.13
C VAL A 178 -21.49 26.55 -16.23
N ARG A 179 -22.18 27.70 -16.15
CA ARG A 179 -22.13 28.79 -17.15
C ARG A 179 -22.18 30.18 -16.50
N LEU A 180 -21.34 31.07 -17.01
CA LEU A 180 -21.28 32.50 -16.69
C LEU A 180 -22.44 33.28 -17.32
N ALA A 181 -22.63 34.54 -16.93
CA ALA A 181 -23.72 35.40 -17.45
C ALA A 181 -23.64 35.62 -18.97
N ASN A 182 -22.43 35.63 -19.51
CA ASN A 182 -22.12 35.82 -20.93
C ASN A 182 -22.14 34.50 -21.73
N GLY A 183 -22.63 33.40 -21.15
CA GLY A 183 -22.72 32.09 -21.81
C GLY A 183 -21.42 31.26 -21.81
N GLN A 184 -20.29 31.83 -21.38
CA GLN A 184 -19.00 31.13 -21.26
C GLN A 184 -19.02 30.07 -20.12
N PRO A 185 -18.15 29.05 -20.14
CA PRO A 185 -18.10 28.04 -19.08
C PRO A 185 -17.77 28.62 -17.69
N GLY A 186 -18.53 28.20 -16.67
CA GLY A 186 -18.45 28.66 -15.28
C GLY A 186 -17.30 28.06 -14.46
N GLY A 187 -16.75 26.93 -14.92
CA GLY A 187 -15.54 26.31 -14.39
C GLY A 187 -15.74 24.99 -13.65
N PHE A 188 -16.96 24.66 -13.24
CA PHE A 188 -17.29 23.46 -12.48
C PHE A 188 -18.50 22.75 -13.11
N PRO A 189 -18.28 21.90 -14.13
CA PRO A 189 -19.36 21.28 -14.90
C PRO A 189 -20.21 20.30 -14.08
N ASP A 190 -19.62 19.68 -13.05
CA ASP A 190 -20.28 18.65 -12.23
C ASP A 190 -21.05 19.21 -11.03
N VAL A 191 -21.00 20.54 -10.83
CA VAL A 191 -21.74 21.19 -9.76
C VAL A 191 -23.16 21.49 -10.24
N GLU A 192 -24.12 20.79 -9.65
CA GLU A 192 -25.54 20.86 -10.01
C GLU A 192 -26.19 22.19 -9.64
N ARG A 193 -25.83 22.76 -8.47
CA ARG A 193 -26.45 23.96 -7.92
C ARG A 193 -25.40 24.96 -7.44
N GLY A 194 -25.36 26.12 -8.09
CA GLY A 194 -24.55 27.25 -7.65
C GLY A 194 -25.20 28.04 -6.51
N TRP A 195 -24.44 28.95 -5.93
CA TRP A 195 -24.92 29.84 -4.88
C TRP A 195 -26.14 30.67 -5.37
N PRO A 196 -27.24 30.74 -4.59
CA PRO A 196 -28.54 31.21 -5.09
C PRO A 196 -28.63 32.72 -5.36
N LYS A 197 -27.71 33.54 -4.84
CA LYS A 197 -27.74 35.00 -5.01
C LYS A 197 -26.36 35.57 -5.31
N LEU A 198 -26.25 36.45 -6.29
CA LEU A 198 -24.97 37.05 -6.70
C LEU A 198 -24.98 38.57 -6.54
N TYR A 199 -23.85 39.11 -6.11
CA TYR A 199 -23.67 40.54 -5.94
C TYR A 199 -23.31 41.09 -7.32
N SER A 200 -24.13 41.99 -7.84
CA SER A 200 -23.93 42.59 -9.17
C SER A 200 -23.80 44.10 -9.05
N GLY A 201 -22.73 44.68 -9.61
CA GLY A 201 -22.59 46.11 -9.84
C GLY A 201 -21.48 46.85 -9.07
N SER A 202 -20.99 47.90 -9.73
CA SER A 202 -20.12 49.03 -9.31
C SER A 202 -18.58 48.91 -9.26
N ALA A 203 -17.91 47.75 -9.43
CA ALA A 203 -16.46 47.79 -9.72
C ALA A 203 -15.76 46.50 -10.21
N ALA A 204 -16.23 45.28 -9.89
CA ALA A 204 -15.34 44.12 -9.93
C ALA A 204 -15.68 43.01 -10.94
N TYR A 205 -16.94 42.88 -11.39
CA TYR A 205 -17.42 41.83 -12.32
C TYR A 205 -16.92 40.39 -12.04
N LEU A 206 -16.47 40.10 -10.80
CA LEU A 206 -15.88 38.81 -10.43
C LEU A 206 -16.93 37.69 -10.46
N GLU A 207 -18.22 38.02 -10.41
CA GLU A 207 -19.32 37.10 -10.64
C GLU A 207 -19.35 36.53 -12.06
N ASN A 208 -18.60 37.14 -12.99
CA ASN A 208 -18.38 36.67 -14.35
C ASN A 208 -17.00 36.02 -14.53
N ALA A 209 -16.18 35.94 -13.48
CA ALA A 209 -14.92 35.22 -13.56
C ALA A 209 -15.18 33.71 -13.39
N ARG A 210 -14.63 32.92 -14.32
CA ARG A 210 -14.68 31.45 -14.25
C ARG A 210 -14.08 30.98 -12.93
N GLY A 211 -14.82 30.13 -12.22
CA GLY A 211 -14.36 29.51 -10.97
C GLY A 211 -14.42 30.41 -9.73
N ALA A 212 -15.03 31.61 -9.81
CA ALA A 212 -15.07 32.53 -8.68
C ALA A 212 -15.92 32.00 -7.52
N LEU A 213 -15.30 31.88 -6.34
CA LEU A 213 -15.98 31.53 -5.09
C LEU A 213 -16.69 32.77 -4.54
N CYS A 214 -17.96 32.66 -4.13
CA CYS A 214 -18.72 33.82 -3.66
C CYS A 214 -19.20 33.74 -2.22
N SER A 215 -19.79 32.63 -1.78
CA SER A 215 -20.40 32.55 -0.45
C SER A 215 -20.51 31.11 0.04
N GLY A 216 -21.06 30.93 1.23
CA GLY A 216 -21.32 29.63 1.82
C GLY A 216 -22.41 29.73 2.88
N PRO A 217 -22.93 28.58 3.35
CA PRO A 217 -23.86 28.54 4.47
C PRO A 217 -23.27 29.29 5.68
N GLY A 218 -24.12 30.03 6.39
CA GLY A 218 -23.81 30.62 7.71
C GLY A 218 -24.39 29.80 8.86
N THR A 219 -24.11 30.21 10.11
CA THR A 219 -24.67 29.62 11.34
C THR A 219 -26.19 29.43 11.26
N GLU A 220 -26.90 30.35 10.61
CA GLU A 220 -28.36 30.34 10.49
C GLU A 220 -28.90 29.16 9.67
N HIS A 221 -28.04 28.48 8.92
CA HIS A 221 -28.41 27.34 8.09
C HIS A 221 -28.03 25.99 8.73
N PHE A 222 -27.12 25.98 9.70
CA PHE A 222 -26.66 24.75 10.34
C PHE A 222 -27.42 24.50 11.66
N PRO A 223 -27.63 23.23 12.07
CA PRO A 223 -27.25 22.01 11.35
C PRO A 223 -28.11 21.73 10.11
N TYR A 224 -29.38 22.12 10.06
CA TYR A 224 -30.19 21.99 8.85
C TYR A 224 -31.38 22.96 8.85
N ASN A 225 -31.17 24.12 8.23
CA ASN A 225 -32.18 25.15 8.01
C ASN A 225 -31.96 25.80 6.63
N PRO A 226 -32.38 25.15 5.53
CA PRO A 226 -32.18 25.65 4.17
C PRO A 226 -32.82 27.03 3.90
N ASP A 227 -33.85 27.39 4.68
CA ASP A 227 -34.59 28.65 4.55
C ASP A 227 -33.98 29.82 5.36
N GLY A 228 -32.83 29.58 6.00
CA GLY A 228 -32.08 30.61 6.73
C GLY A 228 -31.69 31.81 5.85
N PRO A 229 -31.48 33.00 6.46
CA PRO A 229 -31.07 34.19 5.72
C PRO A 229 -29.67 34.01 5.11
N LEU A 230 -29.56 34.25 3.80
CA LEU A 230 -28.29 34.17 3.07
C LEU A 230 -27.27 35.19 3.61
N ARG A 231 -26.00 34.76 3.67
CA ARG A 231 -24.85 35.64 3.95
C ARG A 231 -24.51 36.52 2.74
N TRP A 232 -23.67 37.54 2.98
CA TRP A 232 -23.10 38.36 1.92
C TRP A 232 -22.49 37.48 0.83
N HIS A 233 -22.68 37.80 -0.45
CA HIS A 233 -22.48 36.85 -1.55
C HIS A 233 -21.62 37.41 -2.70
N GLU A 234 -20.68 38.26 -2.30
CA GLU A 234 -19.71 38.91 -3.19
C GLU A 234 -18.51 37.97 -3.46
N PRO A 235 -18.19 37.68 -4.74
CA PRO A 235 -17.00 36.92 -5.10
C PRO A 235 -15.71 37.67 -4.79
N TRP A 236 -14.73 36.99 -4.19
CA TRP A 236 -13.46 37.58 -3.79
C TRP A 236 -12.28 36.70 -4.22
N VAL A 237 -11.28 37.29 -4.87
CA VAL A 237 -10.05 36.61 -5.29
C VAL A 237 -9.32 35.95 -4.12
N ASN A 238 -9.42 36.52 -2.91
CA ASN A 238 -8.80 35.92 -1.72
C ASN A 238 -9.40 34.56 -1.34
N PHE A 239 -10.66 34.25 -1.68
CA PHE A 239 -11.22 32.92 -1.45
C PHE A 239 -10.55 31.91 -2.38
N ASN A 240 -10.39 32.27 -3.65
CA ASN A 240 -9.67 31.45 -4.62
C ASN A 240 -8.18 31.30 -4.26
N ALA A 241 -7.55 32.34 -3.71
CA ALA A 241 -6.19 32.23 -3.19
C ALA A 241 -6.08 31.21 -2.04
N ALA A 242 -7.02 31.25 -1.08
CA ALA A 242 -7.10 30.25 -0.03
C ALA A 242 -7.35 28.83 -0.60
N TRP A 243 -8.22 28.73 -1.61
CA TRP A 243 -8.52 27.48 -2.30
C TRP A 243 -7.29 26.89 -3.00
N ASN A 244 -6.51 27.71 -3.72
CA ASN A 244 -5.29 27.26 -4.39
C ASN A 244 -4.28 26.67 -3.40
N VAL A 245 -4.12 27.30 -2.23
CA VAL A 245 -3.26 26.75 -1.16
C VAL A 245 -3.85 25.46 -0.61
N GLY A 246 -5.16 25.40 -0.38
CA GLY A 246 -5.85 24.17 0.03
C GLY A 246 -5.64 23.01 -0.95
N LEU A 247 -5.81 23.26 -2.25
CA LEU A 247 -5.58 22.30 -3.32
C LEU A 247 -4.12 21.83 -3.37
N ALA A 248 -3.15 22.72 -3.19
CA ALA A 248 -1.74 22.35 -3.16
C ALA A 248 -1.43 21.36 -2.03
N TYR A 249 -2.00 21.59 -0.84
CA TYR A 249 -1.85 20.67 0.29
C TYR A 249 -2.58 19.34 0.08
N LEU A 250 -3.77 19.36 -0.51
CA LEU A 250 -4.51 18.15 -0.86
C LEU A 250 -3.75 17.31 -1.88
N GLN A 251 -3.17 17.95 -2.90
CA GLN A 251 -2.33 17.28 -3.89
C GLN A 251 -1.07 16.71 -3.24
N ALA A 252 -0.39 17.48 -2.39
CA ALA A 252 0.79 17.00 -1.67
C ALA A 252 0.47 15.81 -0.74
N ASP A 253 -0.68 15.80 -0.07
CA ASP A 253 -1.14 14.64 0.72
C ASP A 253 -1.48 13.45 -0.18
N LEU A 254 -2.15 13.66 -1.32
CA LEU A 254 -2.41 12.61 -2.32
C LEU A 254 -1.11 12.00 -2.88
N GLU A 255 -0.12 12.83 -3.17
CA GLU A 255 1.20 12.42 -3.69
C GLU A 255 2.05 11.75 -2.59
N GLY A 256 2.05 12.29 -1.37
CA GLY A 256 2.66 11.66 -0.21
C GLY A 256 1.99 10.33 0.17
N ARG A 257 0.74 10.12 -0.22
CA ARG A 257 0.02 8.83 -0.16
C ARG A 257 0.30 7.88 -1.33
N ARG A 258 1.10 8.28 -2.32
CA ARG A 258 1.72 7.34 -3.27
C ARG A 258 2.90 6.59 -2.63
N ASP A 259 3.18 6.86 -1.35
CA ASP A 259 3.86 6.00 -0.36
C ASP A 259 2.79 5.13 0.36
N PRO A 260 2.97 3.79 0.56
CA PRO A 260 1.92 2.76 0.63
C PRO A 260 0.96 2.72 1.85
N LEU A 261 0.65 3.85 2.50
CA LEU A 261 -0.25 3.89 3.65
C LEU A 261 -1.52 4.72 3.40
N ALA A 262 -2.00 4.76 2.15
CA ALA A 262 -3.28 5.37 1.80
C ALA A 262 -4.46 4.67 2.50
N VAL A 263 -5.13 5.40 3.41
CA VAL A 263 -6.47 5.15 3.98
C VAL A 263 -6.74 3.71 4.46
N ARG A 264 -6.43 3.39 5.72
CA ARG A 264 -6.94 2.17 6.35
C ARG A 264 -8.39 2.39 6.76
N LEU A 265 -9.35 1.79 6.04
CA LEU A 265 -10.73 1.62 6.49
C LEU A 265 -10.84 0.34 7.34
N PRO A 266 -11.74 0.28 8.33
CA PRO A 266 -11.54 -0.42 9.61
C PRO A 266 -11.94 -1.91 9.62
N ILE A 267 -12.25 -2.51 8.46
CA ILE A 267 -12.68 -3.91 8.35
C ILE A 267 -11.85 -4.62 7.29
N VAL A 268 -11.36 -5.79 7.65
CA VAL A 268 -10.65 -6.72 6.75
C VAL A 268 -11.41 -8.03 6.64
N ILE A 269 -11.28 -8.71 5.50
CA ILE A 269 -11.65 -10.13 5.42
C ILE A 269 -10.51 -10.91 6.10
N SER A 270 -10.80 -11.57 7.21
CA SER A 270 -9.80 -12.33 7.97
C SER A 270 -9.75 -13.80 7.58
N GLU A 271 -10.84 -14.37 7.09
CA GLU A 271 -10.91 -15.78 6.73
C GLU A 271 -12.02 -16.05 5.69
N ILE A 272 -11.78 -16.99 4.77
CA ILE A 272 -12.73 -17.40 3.73
C ILE A 272 -12.72 -18.92 3.65
N LEU A 273 -13.87 -19.58 3.79
CA LEU A 273 -14.00 -21.02 3.55
C LEU A 273 -14.85 -21.25 2.28
N PRO A 274 -14.21 -21.43 1.11
CA PRO A 274 -14.95 -21.62 -0.15
C PRO A 274 -15.34 -23.07 -0.41
N ALA A 275 -14.55 -24.06 0.02
CA ALA A 275 -14.77 -25.47 -0.29
C ALA A 275 -14.85 -26.31 0.99
N PRO A 276 -15.91 -26.19 1.82
CA PRO A 276 -16.00 -26.91 3.08
C PRO A 276 -16.07 -28.44 2.85
N ALA A 277 -15.36 -29.20 3.68
CA ALA A 277 -15.46 -30.67 3.63
C ALA A 277 -16.84 -31.13 4.08
N GLY A 278 -17.52 -31.99 3.31
CA GLY A 278 -18.85 -32.49 3.66
C GLY A 278 -19.95 -31.64 3.02
N ASN A 279 -20.67 -30.84 3.81
CA ASN A 279 -21.80 -30.05 3.29
C ASN A 279 -21.29 -28.75 2.63
N PRO A 280 -21.43 -28.59 1.30
CA PRO A 280 -20.98 -27.38 0.58
C PRO A 280 -21.66 -26.10 1.09
N LEU A 281 -22.87 -26.18 1.65
CA LEU A 281 -23.60 -25.02 2.16
C LEU A 281 -23.00 -24.43 3.46
N SER A 282 -21.93 -25.02 4.00
CA SER A 282 -21.27 -24.54 5.23
C SER A 282 -20.12 -23.54 4.97
N GLU A 283 -20.10 -22.94 3.77
CA GLU A 283 -19.22 -21.83 3.39
C GLU A 283 -19.38 -20.60 4.31
N TYR A 284 -18.29 -19.87 4.52
CA TYR A 284 -18.32 -18.61 5.26
C TYR A 284 -17.25 -17.60 4.82
N ILE A 285 -17.52 -16.35 5.13
CA ILE A 285 -16.60 -15.21 5.08
C ILE A 285 -16.55 -14.60 6.47
N GLU A 286 -15.34 -14.45 7.02
CA GLU A 286 -15.11 -13.77 8.29
C GLU A 286 -14.62 -12.34 8.05
N LEU A 287 -15.28 -11.38 8.71
CA LEU A 287 -14.84 -10.00 8.79
C LEU A 287 -14.27 -9.71 10.17
N HIS A 288 -13.17 -8.98 10.22
CA HIS A 288 -12.47 -8.61 11.45
C HIS A 288 -12.27 -7.09 11.50
N ASN A 289 -12.47 -6.52 12.68
CA ASN A 289 -12.07 -5.16 13.00
C ASN A 289 -10.70 -5.16 13.69
N PRO A 290 -9.59 -4.90 12.98
CA PRO A 290 -8.26 -4.89 13.59
C PRO A 290 -7.97 -3.61 14.40
N THR A 291 -8.86 -2.62 14.34
CA THR A 291 -8.62 -1.29 14.91
C THR A 291 -9.00 -1.23 16.40
N PRO A 292 -8.48 -0.24 17.16
CA PRO A 292 -8.88 -0.03 18.55
C PRO A 292 -10.24 0.70 18.71
N TYR A 293 -10.99 0.95 17.63
CA TYR A 293 -12.28 1.66 17.65
C TYR A 293 -13.40 0.79 17.04
N PRO A 294 -14.68 0.98 17.43
CA PRO A 294 -15.80 0.33 16.75
C PRO A 294 -15.81 0.65 15.24
N ALA A 295 -16.10 -0.36 14.43
CA ALA A 295 -16.16 -0.25 12.97
C ALA A 295 -17.60 -0.40 12.50
N ARG A 296 -18.12 0.61 11.78
CA ARG A 296 -19.49 0.57 11.26
C ARG A 296 -19.64 -0.51 10.18
N LEU A 297 -20.61 -1.39 10.35
CA LEU A 297 -21.02 -2.38 9.35
C LEU A 297 -22.26 -1.95 8.57
N SER A 298 -23.19 -1.18 9.16
CA SER A 298 -24.42 -0.77 8.47
C SER A 298 -24.19 -0.11 7.12
N GLY A 299 -24.79 -0.67 6.07
CA GLY A 299 -24.66 -0.24 4.68
C GLY A 299 -23.40 -0.74 3.97
N LEU A 300 -22.49 -1.44 4.64
CA LEU A 300 -21.32 -2.08 4.03
C LEU A 300 -21.77 -3.21 3.10
N THR A 301 -21.08 -3.36 1.98
CA THR A 301 -21.37 -4.39 0.99
C THR A 301 -20.24 -5.42 0.90
N VAL A 302 -20.60 -6.69 0.73
CA VAL A 302 -19.69 -7.76 0.31
C VAL A 302 -20.17 -8.24 -1.05
N GLY A 303 -19.33 -8.10 -2.07
CA GLY A 303 -19.65 -8.36 -3.47
C GLY A 303 -18.69 -9.34 -4.14
N GLY A 304 -18.84 -9.50 -5.47
CA GLY A 304 -18.03 -10.40 -6.28
C GLY A 304 -18.68 -11.78 -6.45
N ALA A 305 -18.05 -12.83 -5.94
CA ALA A 305 -18.56 -14.20 -5.96
C ALA A 305 -19.87 -14.36 -5.20
N VAL A 306 -20.06 -13.56 -4.15
CA VAL A 306 -21.28 -13.52 -3.34
C VAL A 306 -21.83 -12.09 -3.33
N SER A 307 -23.07 -11.93 -2.85
CA SER A 307 -23.67 -10.64 -2.59
C SER A 307 -24.28 -10.59 -1.20
N PHE A 308 -23.87 -9.61 -0.41
CA PHE A 308 -24.47 -9.27 0.88
C PHE A 308 -24.40 -7.76 1.12
N THR A 309 -25.42 -7.21 1.77
CA THR A 309 -25.43 -5.81 2.20
C THR A 309 -25.92 -5.78 3.64
N PHE A 310 -25.10 -5.23 4.52
CA PHE A 310 -25.50 -5.01 5.90
C PHE A 310 -26.69 -4.03 5.94
N PRO A 311 -27.74 -4.31 6.72
CA PRO A 311 -28.86 -3.40 6.86
C PRO A 311 -28.39 -1.99 7.26
N PRO A 312 -28.91 -0.93 6.62
CA PRO A 312 -28.53 0.44 6.98
C PRO A 312 -29.02 0.83 8.38
N GLU A 313 -30.10 0.19 8.87
CA GLU A 313 -30.69 0.39 10.19
C GLU A 313 -31.14 -0.94 10.83
N PRO A 314 -31.01 -1.11 12.16
CA PRO A 314 -30.34 -0.20 13.09
C PRO A 314 -28.82 -0.12 12.82
N LEU A 315 -28.16 0.92 13.33
CA LEU A 315 -26.69 1.02 13.27
C LEU A 315 -26.04 -0.21 13.93
N VAL A 316 -25.34 -1.01 13.11
CA VAL A 316 -24.54 -2.16 13.51
C VAL A 316 -23.07 -1.76 13.43
N GLU A 317 -22.37 -1.96 14.54
CA GLU A 317 -20.93 -1.76 14.64
C GLU A 317 -20.26 -3.05 15.11
N LEU A 318 -19.03 -3.28 14.62
CA LEU A 318 -18.15 -4.34 15.07
C LEU A 318 -17.15 -3.76 16.07
N ALA A 319 -17.17 -4.24 17.31
CA ALA A 319 -16.29 -3.75 18.37
C ALA A 319 -14.78 -3.92 18.02
N PRO A 320 -13.89 -3.15 18.66
CA PRO A 320 -12.43 -3.31 18.49
C PRO A 320 -11.98 -4.77 18.65
N GLY A 321 -11.22 -5.31 17.69
CA GLY A 321 -10.72 -6.69 17.69
C GLY A 321 -11.78 -7.78 17.49
N ALA A 322 -13.06 -7.40 17.34
CA ALA A 322 -14.15 -8.35 17.17
C ALA A 322 -14.24 -8.88 15.74
N ARG A 323 -14.93 -10.01 15.60
CA ARG A 323 -15.17 -10.72 14.34
C ARG A 323 -16.65 -10.95 14.14
N CYS A 324 -17.06 -11.02 12.88
CA CYS A 324 -18.39 -11.48 12.52
C CYS A 324 -18.34 -12.33 11.25
N LEU A 325 -19.36 -13.16 11.07
CA LEU A 325 -19.40 -14.19 10.03
C LEU A 325 -20.59 -13.95 9.09
N LEU A 326 -20.31 -13.97 7.79
CA LEU A 326 -21.32 -14.10 6.75
C LEU A 326 -21.28 -15.53 6.25
N VAL A 327 -22.42 -16.21 6.19
CA VAL A 327 -22.50 -17.64 5.88
C VAL A 327 -23.44 -17.89 4.70
N ARG A 328 -23.26 -19.02 4.00
CA ARG A 328 -24.17 -19.41 2.93
C ARG A 328 -25.52 -19.87 3.47
N ASP A 329 -25.50 -20.83 4.39
CA ASP A 329 -26.67 -21.35 5.09
C ASP A 329 -26.38 -21.47 6.59
N ALA A 330 -27.20 -20.81 7.42
CA ALA A 330 -26.98 -20.75 8.86
C ALA A 330 -27.14 -22.12 9.55
N ALA A 331 -28.04 -22.98 9.08
CA ALA A 331 -28.27 -24.29 9.66
C ALA A 331 -27.14 -25.27 9.31
N ALA A 332 -26.68 -25.27 8.05
CA ALA A 332 -25.54 -26.07 7.60
C ALA A 332 -24.25 -25.64 8.29
N PHE A 333 -24.03 -24.32 8.45
CA PHE A 333 -22.90 -23.76 9.16
C PHE A 333 -22.92 -24.18 10.65
N ALA A 334 -24.06 -24.00 11.34
CA ALA A 334 -24.19 -24.37 12.75
C ALA A 334 -24.03 -25.88 12.99
N ALA A 335 -24.56 -26.72 12.08
CA ALA A 335 -24.38 -28.17 12.15
C ALA A 335 -22.90 -28.59 12.06
N ARG A 336 -22.07 -27.80 11.38
CA ARG A 336 -20.63 -28.07 11.22
C ARG A 336 -19.77 -27.48 12.34
N PHE A 337 -20.00 -26.20 12.67
CA PHE A 337 -19.11 -25.43 13.54
C PHE A 337 -19.66 -25.20 14.95
N GLY A 338 -20.89 -25.64 15.20
CA GLY A 338 -21.61 -25.42 16.46
C GLY A 338 -22.45 -24.13 16.45
N GLU A 339 -23.30 -23.99 17.46
CA GLU A 339 -24.13 -22.80 17.67
C GLU A 339 -23.38 -21.71 18.45
N GLY A 340 -23.87 -20.47 18.39
CA GLY A 340 -23.37 -19.35 19.23
C GLY A 340 -22.19 -18.55 18.66
N LEU A 341 -21.75 -18.84 17.42
CA LEU A 341 -20.75 -18.03 16.71
C LEU A 341 -21.35 -16.69 16.22
N PRO A 342 -20.53 -15.64 16.03
CA PRO A 342 -21.00 -14.27 15.75
C PRO A 342 -21.50 -14.10 14.31
N LEU A 343 -22.64 -14.70 13.98
CA LEU A 343 -23.28 -14.60 12.68
C LEU A 343 -23.83 -13.18 12.47
N ALA A 344 -23.38 -12.53 11.39
CA ALA A 344 -23.83 -11.22 10.95
C ALA A 344 -24.92 -11.31 9.86
N GLY A 345 -24.97 -12.41 9.10
CA GLY A 345 -26.00 -12.61 8.09
C GLY A 345 -25.70 -13.75 7.12
N THR A 346 -26.64 -13.98 6.21
CA THR A 346 -26.52 -14.97 5.13
C THR A 346 -26.30 -14.29 3.79
N PHE A 347 -25.22 -14.63 3.08
CA PHE A 347 -24.97 -14.09 1.75
C PHE A 347 -25.70 -14.87 0.65
N ALA A 348 -25.97 -14.22 -0.48
CA ALA A 348 -26.47 -14.88 -1.69
C ALA A 348 -25.31 -15.19 -2.67
N GLY A 349 -25.48 -16.20 -3.51
CA GLY A 349 -24.39 -16.77 -4.32
C GLY A 349 -23.60 -17.83 -3.57
N ASP A 350 -22.61 -18.43 -4.23
CA ASP A 350 -21.74 -19.48 -3.68
C ASP A 350 -20.29 -19.02 -3.85
N LEU A 351 -19.39 -19.42 -2.95
CA LEU A 351 -17.96 -19.20 -3.10
C LEU A 351 -17.39 -20.28 -4.05
N PRO A 352 -16.84 -19.95 -5.24
CA PRO A 352 -16.26 -20.98 -6.09
C PRO A 352 -15.12 -21.74 -5.39
N ASP A 353 -15.22 -23.08 -5.41
CA ASP A 353 -14.24 -23.99 -4.79
C ASP A 353 -12.80 -23.73 -5.25
N GLY A 354 -12.63 -23.46 -6.55
CA GLY A 354 -11.33 -23.21 -7.17
C GLY A 354 -10.78 -21.80 -6.98
N GLY A 355 -11.52 -20.92 -6.29
CA GLY A 355 -11.16 -19.51 -6.17
C GLY A 355 -12.14 -18.55 -6.84
N GLY A 356 -12.29 -17.37 -6.25
CA GLY A 356 -13.13 -16.29 -6.77
C GLY A 356 -12.64 -14.93 -6.30
N VAL A 357 -13.37 -13.89 -6.68
CA VAL A 357 -13.09 -12.51 -6.24
C VAL A 357 -14.17 -12.08 -5.27
N LEU A 358 -13.77 -11.57 -4.12
CA LEU A 358 -14.64 -10.88 -3.16
C LEU A 358 -14.31 -9.39 -3.16
N THR A 359 -15.32 -8.55 -3.01
CA THR A 359 -15.14 -7.11 -2.85
C THR A 359 -15.76 -6.63 -1.55
N LEU A 360 -15.14 -5.65 -0.91
CA LEU A 360 -15.76 -4.88 0.18
C LEU A 360 -16.08 -3.48 -0.34
N GLY A 361 -17.32 -3.03 -0.15
CA GLY A 361 -17.76 -1.70 -0.53
C GLY A 361 -18.34 -0.91 0.63
N ASP A 362 -18.11 0.41 0.62
CA ASP A 362 -18.60 1.33 1.64
C ASP A 362 -20.11 1.63 1.47
N VAL A 363 -20.65 2.42 2.39
CA VAL A 363 -22.07 2.83 2.42
C VAL A 363 -22.51 3.69 1.21
N ASN A 364 -21.55 4.19 0.43
CA ASN A 364 -21.78 4.98 -0.77
C ASN A 364 -21.65 4.14 -2.05
N GLY A 365 -21.38 2.84 -1.92
CA GLY A 365 -21.19 1.91 -3.03
C GLY A 365 -19.78 1.90 -3.62
N ASN A 366 -18.80 2.54 -2.97
CA ASN A 366 -17.40 2.50 -3.43
C ASN A 366 -16.74 1.21 -2.97
N THR A 367 -16.15 0.45 -3.90
CA THR A 367 -15.30 -0.70 -3.55
C THR A 367 -13.97 -0.20 -2.98
N PHE A 368 -13.64 -0.63 -1.75
CA PHE A 368 -12.40 -0.26 -1.07
C PHE A 368 -11.44 -1.44 -0.86
N ALA A 369 -11.90 -2.68 -1.03
CA ALA A 369 -11.02 -3.85 -1.05
C ALA A 369 -11.48 -4.86 -2.09
N VAL A 370 -10.51 -5.52 -2.73
CA VAL A 370 -10.72 -6.63 -3.66
C VAL A 370 -9.81 -7.77 -3.21
N VAL A 371 -10.39 -8.91 -2.86
CA VAL A 371 -9.69 -10.12 -2.50
C VAL A 371 -9.94 -11.16 -3.59
N ASP A 372 -8.97 -11.34 -4.47
CA ASP A 372 -8.92 -12.53 -5.33
C ASP A 372 -8.36 -13.67 -4.49
N TYR A 373 -9.23 -14.56 -4.02
CA TYR A 373 -8.80 -15.72 -3.25
C TYR A 373 -8.47 -16.92 -4.16
N GLY A 374 -8.66 -16.80 -5.47
CA GLY A 374 -8.23 -17.83 -6.43
C GLY A 374 -6.74 -17.85 -6.65
N VAL A 375 -6.06 -16.69 -6.65
CA VAL A 375 -4.58 -16.65 -6.68
C VAL A 375 -3.92 -17.31 -5.46
N LEU A 376 -4.70 -17.54 -4.39
CA LEU A 376 -4.25 -18.16 -3.15
C LEU A 376 -4.32 -19.70 -3.22
N GLY A 377 -5.02 -20.25 -4.22
CA GLY A 377 -5.20 -21.68 -4.44
C GLY A 377 -5.92 -22.40 -3.29
N PRO A 378 -7.21 -22.13 -3.05
CA PRO A 378 -7.97 -22.76 -1.96
C PRO A 378 -7.92 -24.28 -2.02
N GLU A 379 -7.78 -24.91 -0.85
CA GLU A 379 -7.76 -26.36 -0.72
C GLU A 379 -9.09 -26.85 -0.14
N ALA A 380 -9.65 -27.91 -0.72
CA ALA A 380 -10.88 -28.51 -0.21
C ALA A 380 -10.72 -28.90 1.27
N GLY A 381 -11.70 -28.50 2.09
CA GLY A 381 -11.72 -28.72 3.52
C GLY A 381 -10.92 -27.72 4.34
N SER A 382 -10.21 -26.76 3.73
CA SER A 382 -9.44 -25.72 4.41
C SER A 382 -10.00 -24.34 4.09
N SER A 383 -9.91 -23.41 5.05
CA SER A 383 -10.17 -22.00 4.79
C SER A 383 -8.88 -21.27 4.43
N VAL A 384 -9.02 -20.15 3.75
CA VAL A 384 -7.93 -19.20 3.49
C VAL A 384 -7.98 -18.11 4.56
N VAL A 385 -6.90 -17.95 5.30
CA VAL A 385 -6.76 -17.04 6.43
C VAL A 385 -5.81 -15.90 6.08
N PHE A 386 -6.23 -14.67 6.33
CA PHE A 386 -5.34 -13.51 6.22
C PHE A 386 -4.31 -13.57 7.36
N ALA A 387 -3.03 -13.58 7.00
CA ALA A 387 -1.90 -13.67 7.92
C ALA A 387 -1.10 -12.35 8.00
N GLY A 388 -1.52 -11.34 7.25
CA GLY A 388 -0.95 -10.00 7.28
C GLY A 388 -1.42 -9.19 8.47
N THR A 389 -0.83 -8.02 8.62
CA THR A 389 -1.39 -6.97 9.47
C THR A 389 -2.49 -6.24 8.71
N GLU A 390 -3.31 -5.48 9.41
CA GLU A 390 -4.29 -4.57 8.78
C GLU A 390 -3.68 -3.63 7.72
N ALA A 391 -2.37 -3.37 7.82
CA ALA A 391 -1.61 -2.56 6.86
C ALA A 391 -1.52 -3.20 5.49
N ASP A 392 -1.46 -4.52 5.51
CA ASP A 392 -1.11 -5.31 4.34
C ASP A 392 -2.39 -5.66 3.56
N PHE A 393 -3.57 -5.56 4.18
CA PHE A 393 -4.83 -5.96 3.54
C PHE A 393 -5.24 -4.99 2.41
N PRO A 394 -5.76 -5.49 1.26
CA PRO A 394 -6.01 -6.89 0.92
C PRO A 394 -4.80 -7.67 0.39
N ASP A 395 -3.73 -6.96 0.01
CA ASP A 395 -2.57 -7.50 -0.74
C ASP A 395 -1.56 -8.29 0.11
N GLY A 396 -1.84 -8.42 1.41
CA GLY A 396 -0.95 -8.99 2.40
C GLY A 396 -0.86 -10.50 2.32
N PRO A 397 -0.01 -11.11 3.17
CA PRO A 397 0.15 -12.56 3.13
C PRO A 397 -1.13 -13.25 3.58
N TRP A 398 -1.59 -14.19 2.76
CA TRP A 398 -2.64 -15.16 3.10
C TRP A 398 -2.03 -16.56 3.25
N ARG A 399 -2.73 -17.44 3.96
CA ARG A 399 -2.33 -18.85 4.17
C ARG A 399 -3.55 -19.75 4.28
N MET A 400 -3.36 -21.06 4.19
CA MET A 400 -4.41 -22.01 4.59
C MET A 400 -4.56 -22.06 6.11
N SER A 401 -5.76 -22.42 6.57
CA SER A 401 -6.04 -22.66 7.98
C SER A 401 -5.22 -23.80 8.55
N ALA A 402 -4.96 -23.72 9.86
CA ALA A 402 -4.25 -24.78 10.58
C ALA A 402 -5.19 -25.95 10.94
N THR A 403 -6.48 -25.68 11.01
CA THR A 403 -7.56 -26.63 11.29
C THR A 403 -8.43 -26.80 10.06
N GLY A 404 -8.87 -28.03 9.80
CA GLY A 404 -9.85 -28.29 8.75
C GLY A 404 -11.13 -27.50 9.00
N GLY A 405 -11.60 -26.78 7.99
CA GLY A 405 -12.74 -25.87 8.05
C GLY A 405 -12.45 -24.52 8.70
N GLY A 406 -11.20 -24.23 9.09
CA GLY A 406 -10.85 -22.94 9.66
C GLY A 406 -11.11 -22.78 11.14
N SER A 407 -11.19 -21.54 11.59
CA SER A 407 -11.42 -21.17 12.99
C SER A 407 -12.46 -20.04 13.12
N PRO A 408 -13.67 -20.21 12.56
CA PRO A 408 -14.63 -19.11 12.44
C PRO A 408 -14.98 -18.51 13.81
N GLY A 409 -14.95 -17.18 13.89
CA GLY A 409 -15.27 -16.40 15.08
C GLY A 409 -14.14 -16.29 16.11
N THR A 410 -12.96 -16.86 15.85
CA THR A 410 -11.85 -16.88 16.83
C THR A 410 -10.50 -16.48 16.21
N VAL A 411 -9.54 -16.07 17.05
CA VAL A 411 -8.15 -15.90 16.61
C VAL A 411 -7.60 -17.30 16.34
N GLY A 412 -7.54 -17.74 15.08
CA GLY A 412 -7.01 -19.05 14.73
C GLY A 412 -5.65 -19.30 15.38
N THR A 413 -5.41 -20.53 15.87
CA THR A 413 -4.15 -20.89 16.54
C THR A 413 -2.97 -20.55 15.63
N THR A 414 -2.18 -19.56 16.02
CA THR A 414 -1.01 -19.08 15.28
C THR A 414 0.15 -20.06 15.47
N VAL A 415 0.08 -21.24 14.84
CA VAL A 415 1.30 -21.88 14.36
C VAL A 415 1.65 -21.15 13.06
N PRO A 416 2.79 -20.46 12.95
CA PRO A 416 3.12 -19.71 11.75
C PRO A 416 3.41 -20.67 10.60
N LEU A 417 2.38 -21.07 9.87
CA LEU A 417 2.52 -21.59 8.51
C LEU A 417 2.69 -20.37 7.60
N ARG A 418 3.94 -19.94 7.40
CA ARG A 418 4.28 -19.00 6.33
C ARG A 418 3.97 -19.68 4.99
N PRO A 419 3.35 -18.99 4.01
CA PRO A 419 3.21 -19.52 2.66
C PRO A 419 4.58 -19.93 2.11
N PRO A 420 4.63 -20.93 1.21
CA PRO A 420 5.88 -21.40 0.66
C PRO A 420 6.66 -20.25 0.03
N LEU A 421 7.98 -20.20 0.24
CA LEU A 421 8.82 -19.17 -0.34
C LEU A 421 8.72 -19.25 -1.87
N ARG A 422 8.32 -18.15 -2.51
CA ARG A 422 8.14 -18.08 -3.96
C ARG A 422 9.49 -17.84 -4.61
N VAL A 423 9.98 -18.83 -5.35
CA VAL A 423 11.29 -18.80 -6.00
C VAL A 423 11.09 -18.76 -7.50
N MET A 424 11.69 -17.82 -8.22
CA MET A 424 11.61 -17.73 -9.67
C MET A 424 12.95 -18.16 -10.29
N PRO A 425 13.05 -19.37 -10.85
CA PRO A 425 14.16 -19.74 -11.71
C PRO A 425 14.05 -18.94 -13.02
N LEU A 426 14.95 -17.99 -13.25
CA LEU A 426 14.94 -17.11 -14.42
C LEU A 426 16.22 -17.33 -15.23
N GLY A 427 16.09 -17.60 -16.53
CA GLY A 427 17.26 -17.77 -17.38
C GLY A 427 16.97 -18.36 -18.74
N ASP A 428 17.97 -19.05 -19.29
CA ASP A 428 17.92 -19.62 -20.63
C ASP A 428 17.60 -21.14 -20.61
N SER A 429 18.12 -21.88 -21.61
CA SER A 429 17.97 -23.33 -21.72
C SER A 429 18.55 -24.10 -20.53
N ILE A 430 19.54 -23.56 -19.83
CA ILE A 430 20.11 -24.20 -18.64
C ILE A 430 19.10 -24.15 -17.48
N THR A 431 18.36 -23.03 -17.33
CA THR A 431 17.27 -22.93 -16.35
C THR A 431 16.05 -23.75 -16.76
N GLN A 432 15.74 -23.80 -18.07
CA GLN A 432 14.70 -24.68 -18.60
C GLN A 432 15.01 -26.16 -18.34
N GLY A 433 16.30 -26.52 -18.27
CA GLY A 433 16.77 -27.87 -17.98
C GLY A 433 17.09 -28.71 -19.22
N THR A 434 17.49 -28.08 -20.33
CA THR A 434 17.99 -28.86 -21.48
C THR A 434 19.13 -29.77 -21.02
N GLY A 435 19.09 -31.05 -21.40
CA GLY A 435 20.09 -32.05 -20.98
C GLY A 435 19.65 -32.97 -19.83
N ALA A 436 18.68 -32.57 -19.00
CA ALA A 436 18.06 -33.46 -18.02
C ALA A 436 16.67 -32.92 -17.57
N PRO A 437 15.62 -33.76 -17.49
CA PRO A 437 14.33 -33.35 -16.95
C PRO A 437 14.46 -32.65 -15.59
N GLY A 438 13.81 -31.51 -15.43
CA GLY A 438 13.86 -30.66 -14.25
C GLY A 438 15.11 -29.78 -14.11
N GLY A 439 16.17 -30.01 -14.90
CA GLY A 439 17.43 -29.27 -14.80
C GLY A 439 17.97 -29.23 -13.36
N TYR A 440 18.47 -28.08 -12.91
CA TYR A 440 18.86 -27.90 -11.50
C TYR A 440 17.65 -27.76 -10.56
N ARG A 441 16.44 -27.50 -11.08
CA ARG A 441 15.25 -27.20 -10.26
C ARG A 441 14.81 -28.41 -9.45
N ASP A 442 14.88 -29.60 -10.02
CA ASP A 442 14.52 -30.85 -9.35
C ASP A 442 15.45 -31.18 -8.16
N PRO A 443 16.78 -31.31 -8.34
CA PRO A 443 17.68 -31.52 -7.21
C PRO A 443 17.70 -30.34 -6.23
N LEU A 444 17.51 -29.09 -6.66
CA LEU A 444 17.40 -27.94 -5.76
C LEU A 444 16.15 -28.01 -4.89
N TYR A 445 15.01 -28.38 -5.46
CA TYR A 445 13.78 -28.61 -4.70
C TYR A 445 13.98 -29.70 -3.65
N ALA A 446 14.60 -30.82 -4.02
CA ALA A 446 14.89 -31.91 -3.08
C ALA A 446 15.80 -31.45 -1.92
N LEU A 447 16.85 -30.68 -2.20
CA LEU A 447 17.74 -30.11 -1.17
C LEU A 447 17.01 -29.14 -0.24
N LEU A 448 16.19 -28.23 -0.79
CA LEU A 448 15.44 -27.25 -0.02
C LEU A 448 14.37 -27.92 0.84
N ALA A 449 13.58 -28.83 0.26
CA ALA A 449 12.58 -29.61 0.98
C ALA A 449 13.21 -30.47 2.07
N GLY A 450 14.31 -31.16 1.77
CA GLY A 450 15.07 -31.97 2.73
C GLY A 450 15.68 -31.15 3.88
N ALA A 451 15.97 -29.87 3.65
CA ALA A 451 16.44 -28.94 4.68
C ALA A 451 15.31 -28.27 5.49
N GLY A 452 14.05 -28.62 5.22
CA GLY A 452 12.86 -28.11 5.91
C GLY A 452 12.32 -26.80 5.33
N TYR A 453 12.73 -26.39 4.13
CA TYR A 453 12.14 -25.23 3.47
C TYR A 453 10.88 -25.64 2.69
N LYS A 454 9.77 -24.95 2.95
CA LYS A 454 8.60 -24.99 2.06
C LYS A 454 8.77 -23.93 0.98
N ILE A 455 8.92 -24.37 -0.28
CA ILE A 455 9.08 -23.48 -1.43
C ILE A 455 8.04 -23.75 -2.52
N ARG A 456 7.79 -22.74 -3.34
CA ARG A 456 7.00 -22.83 -4.57
C ARG A 456 7.78 -22.16 -5.69
N PHE A 457 8.17 -22.90 -6.71
CA PHE A 457 8.68 -22.28 -7.93
C PHE A 457 7.57 -21.54 -8.65
N VAL A 458 7.89 -20.38 -9.22
CA VAL A 458 6.97 -19.50 -9.93
C VAL A 458 7.56 -19.05 -11.27
N GLY A 459 6.71 -18.86 -12.26
CA GLY A 459 7.08 -18.52 -13.64
C GLY A 459 5.95 -18.87 -14.59
N SER A 460 6.07 -18.48 -15.86
CA SER A 460 5.05 -18.76 -16.88
C SER A 460 5.20 -20.13 -17.53
N GLY A 461 6.42 -20.67 -17.60
CA GLY A 461 6.71 -21.99 -18.17
C GLY A 461 6.60 -23.11 -17.12
N THR A 462 6.13 -24.28 -17.53
CA THR A 462 6.08 -25.50 -16.68
C THR A 462 6.73 -26.70 -17.36
N ASN A 463 7.30 -26.51 -18.55
CA ASN A 463 7.79 -27.60 -19.37
C ASN A 463 9.06 -28.23 -18.79
N ASN A 464 9.36 -29.45 -19.25
CA ASN A 464 10.55 -30.20 -18.85
C ASN A 464 10.66 -30.36 -17.32
N ALA A 465 9.54 -30.54 -16.61
CA ALA A 465 9.53 -30.91 -15.20
C ALA A 465 9.65 -32.43 -15.04
N THR A 466 10.12 -32.88 -13.88
CA THR A 466 10.02 -34.29 -13.47
C THR A 466 8.62 -34.55 -12.91
N PRO A 467 8.13 -35.81 -12.92
CA PRO A 467 6.89 -36.17 -12.23
C PRO A 467 6.92 -35.78 -10.74
N THR A 468 8.09 -35.80 -10.11
CA THR A 468 8.29 -35.37 -8.71
C THR A 468 8.03 -33.87 -8.54
N LEU A 469 8.59 -33.02 -9.40
CA LEU A 469 8.33 -31.58 -9.37
C LEU A 469 6.87 -31.27 -9.68
N GLU A 470 6.26 -31.96 -10.64
CA GLU A 470 4.84 -31.79 -10.97
C GLU A 470 3.93 -32.17 -9.81
N ALA A 471 4.16 -33.33 -9.19
CA ALA A 471 3.41 -33.79 -8.02
C ALA A 471 3.59 -32.84 -6.82
N ALA A 472 4.75 -32.21 -6.69
CA ALA A 472 5.03 -31.17 -5.70
C ALA A 472 4.44 -29.80 -6.07
N GLY A 473 3.82 -29.64 -7.25
CA GLY A 473 3.36 -28.37 -7.82
C GLY A 473 4.49 -27.35 -8.00
N ASN A 474 5.70 -27.81 -8.26
CA ASN A 474 6.93 -27.02 -8.41
C ASN A 474 7.48 -27.11 -9.85
N ALA A 475 6.61 -27.34 -10.84
CA ALA A 475 6.99 -27.38 -12.24
C ALA A 475 7.36 -26.00 -12.83
N ALA A 476 6.83 -24.91 -12.25
CA ALA A 476 6.91 -23.59 -12.83
C ALA A 476 8.34 -23.01 -12.87
N HIS A 477 8.67 -22.25 -13.92
CA HIS A 477 9.95 -21.58 -14.11
C HIS A 477 9.85 -20.49 -15.18
N GLU A 478 10.92 -19.72 -15.33
CA GLU A 478 11.15 -18.76 -16.41
C GLU A 478 12.50 -18.96 -17.11
N GLY A 479 12.82 -20.23 -17.35
CA GLY A 479 13.85 -20.66 -18.29
C GLY A 479 13.34 -20.76 -19.73
N HIS A 480 13.97 -20.01 -20.64
CA HIS A 480 13.62 -19.97 -22.06
C HIS A 480 14.82 -20.30 -22.95
N GLY A 481 14.73 -21.40 -23.69
CA GLY A 481 15.83 -21.84 -24.56
C GLY A 481 16.27 -20.76 -25.56
N GLY A 482 17.58 -20.52 -25.61
CA GLY A 482 18.19 -19.54 -26.53
C GLY A 482 18.11 -18.07 -26.12
N TYR A 483 17.43 -17.73 -25.02
CA TYR A 483 17.24 -16.32 -24.64
C TYR A 483 18.55 -15.67 -24.18
N THR A 484 18.74 -14.42 -24.60
CA THR A 484 19.78 -13.53 -24.07
C THR A 484 19.26 -12.72 -22.87
N THR A 485 20.17 -12.02 -22.19
CA THR A 485 19.80 -11.05 -21.14
C THR A 485 18.79 -10.00 -21.64
N SER A 486 18.93 -9.54 -22.90
CA SER A 486 18.01 -8.58 -23.50
C SER A 486 16.62 -9.16 -23.77
N ASN A 487 16.51 -10.43 -24.20
CA ASN A 487 15.21 -11.08 -24.37
C ASN A 487 14.49 -11.23 -23.03
N LEU A 488 15.21 -11.61 -21.97
CA LEU A 488 14.64 -11.72 -20.63
C LEU A 488 14.16 -10.34 -20.13
N LEU A 489 15.02 -9.32 -20.24
CA LEU A 489 14.69 -7.94 -19.86
C LEU A 489 13.41 -7.44 -20.54
N ALA A 490 13.30 -7.68 -21.85
CA ALA A 490 12.16 -7.22 -22.63
C ALA A 490 10.84 -7.89 -22.20
N ASN A 491 10.88 -9.16 -21.78
CA ASN A 491 9.67 -9.91 -21.43
C ASN A 491 9.23 -9.78 -19.96
N LEU A 492 10.01 -9.10 -19.10
CA LEU A 492 9.60 -8.86 -17.71
C LEU A 492 8.31 -8.04 -17.60
N ASP A 493 8.10 -7.06 -18.49
CA ASP A 493 6.97 -6.13 -18.45
C ASP A 493 6.31 -5.86 -19.82
N ALA A 494 6.73 -6.58 -20.86
CA ALA A 494 6.16 -6.51 -22.19
C ALA A 494 6.12 -7.90 -22.82
N GLU A 495 5.49 -8.04 -23.98
CA GLU A 495 5.53 -9.26 -24.79
C GLU A 495 6.44 -9.02 -25.99
N VAL A 496 7.62 -9.63 -25.95
CA VAL A 496 8.61 -9.52 -27.04
C VAL A 496 9.02 -10.92 -27.47
N ALA A 497 8.79 -11.22 -28.75
CA ALA A 497 9.15 -12.52 -29.32
C ALA A 497 10.66 -12.79 -29.13
N GLY A 498 10.97 -14.05 -28.81
CA GLY A 498 12.33 -14.54 -28.66
C GLY A 498 12.56 -15.84 -29.45
N PRO A 499 13.74 -16.46 -29.31
CA PRO A 499 14.09 -17.69 -30.03
C PRO A 499 13.30 -18.94 -29.61
N SER A 500 12.55 -18.86 -28.51
CA SER A 500 11.60 -19.87 -28.04
C SER A 500 10.35 -19.17 -27.50
N PRO A 501 9.25 -19.88 -27.21
CA PRO A 501 8.04 -19.24 -26.67
C PRO A 501 8.32 -18.45 -25.38
N ASN A 502 7.85 -17.20 -25.34
CA ASN A 502 7.91 -16.32 -24.15
C ASN A 502 6.69 -16.49 -23.23
N ASN A 503 5.77 -17.40 -23.57
CA ASN A 503 4.50 -17.63 -22.88
C ASN A 503 3.71 -16.33 -22.61
N GLY A 504 3.69 -15.42 -23.59
CA GLY A 504 2.94 -14.16 -23.54
C GLY A 504 3.63 -13.01 -22.83
N GLY A 505 4.91 -13.15 -22.44
CA GLY A 505 5.68 -12.06 -21.80
C GLY A 505 5.01 -11.50 -20.54
N PHE A 506 5.26 -10.22 -20.22
CA PHE A 506 4.73 -9.53 -19.04
C PHE A 506 4.90 -10.34 -17.74
N TRP A 507 6.04 -11.01 -17.56
CA TRP A 507 6.24 -11.98 -16.47
C TRP A 507 6.04 -11.38 -15.07
N LEU A 508 6.49 -10.14 -14.86
CA LEU A 508 6.39 -9.40 -13.59
C LEU A 508 5.33 -8.30 -13.59
N THR A 509 4.59 -8.08 -14.67
CA THR A 509 3.48 -7.10 -14.68
C THR A 509 2.11 -7.75 -14.91
N GLY A 510 2.11 -9.00 -15.41
CA GLY A 510 0.89 -9.74 -15.70
C GLY A 510 0.25 -9.31 -17.01
N THR A 511 -0.65 -10.15 -17.49
CA THR A 511 -1.55 -9.88 -18.62
C THR A 511 -2.99 -9.96 -18.12
N ALA A 512 -3.97 -9.68 -18.98
CA ALA A 512 -5.37 -9.91 -18.66
C ALA A 512 -5.70 -11.40 -18.37
N ALA A 513 -4.88 -12.33 -18.88
CA ALA A 513 -5.11 -13.78 -18.74
C ALA A 513 -4.21 -14.45 -17.69
N ARG A 514 -3.14 -13.78 -17.23
CA ARG A 514 -2.17 -14.33 -16.27
C ARG A 514 -1.75 -13.25 -15.28
N PRO A 515 -1.91 -13.45 -13.97
CA PRO A 515 -1.51 -12.45 -12.98
C PRO A 515 0.01 -12.23 -12.98
N ALA A 516 0.44 -11.08 -12.47
CA ALA A 516 1.84 -10.76 -12.30
C ALA A 516 2.53 -11.76 -11.35
N VAL A 517 3.76 -12.18 -11.67
CA VAL A 517 4.51 -13.10 -10.79
C VAL A 517 5.23 -12.30 -9.70
N HIS A 518 4.96 -12.59 -8.43
CA HIS A 518 5.63 -11.96 -7.29
C HIS A 518 6.61 -12.93 -6.60
N PRO A 519 7.89 -12.99 -7.01
CA PRO A 519 8.89 -13.83 -6.35
C PRO A 519 9.43 -13.19 -5.07
N ASN A 520 9.76 -14.02 -4.08
CA ASN A 520 10.58 -13.62 -2.93
C ASN A 520 12.08 -13.74 -3.25
N VAL A 521 12.44 -14.73 -4.08
CA VAL A 521 13.82 -14.98 -4.54
C VAL A 521 13.79 -15.21 -6.04
N VAL A 522 14.67 -14.55 -6.79
CA VAL A 522 14.95 -14.80 -8.20
C VAL A 522 16.30 -15.50 -8.30
N LEU A 523 16.34 -16.66 -8.95
CA LEU A 523 17.57 -17.37 -9.28
C LEU A 523 17.90 -17.05 -10.73
N LEU A 524 18.88 -16.18 -10.97
CA LEU A 524 19.18 -15.65 -12.29
C LEU A 524 20.47 -16.29 -12.85
N MET A 525 20.34 -17.00 -13.97
CA MET A 525 21.46 -17.48 -14.78
C MET A 525 21.19 -17.13 -16.24
N ALA A 526 21.90 -16.12 -16.76
CA ALA A 526 21.73 -15.63 -18.13
C ALA A 526 23.04 -15.00 -18.64
N GLY A 527 23.31 -15.17 -19.93
CA GLY A 527 24.53 -14.67 -20.58
C GLY A 527 25.19 -15.68 -21.52
N VAL A 528 24.85 -16.98 -21.44
CA VAL A 528 25.44 -18.02 -22.30
C VAL A 528 25.14 -17.74 -23.78
N ASN A 529 23.91 -17.31 -24.09
CA ASN A 529 23.52 -17.01 -25.47
C ASN A 529 24.05 -15.65 -25.96
N ASP A 530 24.18 -14.67 -25.07
CA ASP A 530 24.80 -13.37 -25.35
C ASP A 530 26.23 -13.57 -25.88
N LEU A 531 27.05 -14.29 -25.13
CA LEU A 531 28.47 -14.52 -25.45
C LEU A 531 28.67 -15.62 -26.50
N GLY A 532 27.68 -16.50 -26.62
CA GLY A 532 27.72 -17.66 -27.49
C GLY A 532 27.07 -17.43 -28.84
N VAL A 533 25.74 -17.41 -28.86
CA VAL A 533 24.92 -17.35 -30.07
C VAL A 533 25.07 -16.00 -30.76
N ASN A 534 25.01 -14.91 -30.00
CA ASN A 534 25.14 -13.56 -30.53
C ASN A 534 26.59 -13.07 -30.61
N GLN A 535 27.52 -13.83 -30.03
CA GLN A 535 28.96 -13.51 -29.96
C GLN A 535 29.26 -12.09 -29.46
N TRP A 536 28.46 -11.59 -28.53
CA TRP A 536 28.71 -10.30 -27.88
C TRP A 536 29.99 -10.35 -27.06
N SER A 537 30.60 -9.17 -26.89
CA SER A 537 31.74 -9.04 -25.99
C SER A 537 31.29 -9.26 -24.54
N PRO A 538 32.21 -9.65 -23.63
CA PRO A 538 31.93 -9.75 -22.21
C PRO A 538 31.28 -8.48 -21.63
N GLU A 539 31.72 -7.30 -22.06
CA GLU A 539 31.21 -6.00 -21.63
C GLU A 539 29.76 -5.78 -22.06
N GLN A 540 29.41 -6.15 -23.28
CA GLN A 540 28.04 -6.07 -23.79
C GLN A 540 27.11 -7.02 -23.04
N GLY A 541 27.56 -8.26 -22.78
CA GLY A 541 26.82 -9.20 -21.95
C GLY A 541 26.60 -8.68 -20.53
N LEU A 542 27.64 -8.11 -19.90
CA LEU A 542 27.56 -7.53 -18.56
C LEU A 542 26.59 -6.35 -18.50
N ALA A 543 26.60 -5.47 -19.51
CA ALA A 543 25.66 -4.36 -19.60
C ALA A 543 24.21 -4.85 -19.73
N GLY A 544 23.98 -5.92 -20.49
CA GLY A 544 22.66 -6.57 -20.59
C GLY A 544 22.20 -7.15 -19.25
N LEU A 545 23.10 -7.82 -18.52
CA LEU A 545 22.80 -8.32 -17.17
C LEU A 545 22.55 -7.19 -16.16
N ASP A 546 23.34 -6.11 -16.20
CA ASP A 546 23.16 -4.94 -15.33
C ASP A 546 21.78 -4.31 -15.51
N ALA A 547 21.38 -4.09 -16.77
CA ALA A 547 20.05 -3.58 -17.11
C ALA A 547 18.93 -4.54 -16.66
N LEU A 548 19.14 -5.86 -16.80
CA LEU A 548 18.21 -6.87 -16.32
C LEU A 548 18.03 -6.80 -14.80
N LEU A 549 19.12 -6.67 -14.04
CA LEU A 549 19.08 -6.48 -12.59
C LEU A 549 18.36 -5.19 -12.19
N ASP A 550 18.67 -4.07 -12.85
CA ASP A 550 17.98 -2.79 -12.63
C ASP A 550 16.47 -2.93 -12.76
N LYS A 551 16.01 -3.62 -13.81
CA LYS A 551 14.59 -3.78 -14.10
C LYS A 551 13.91 -4.73 -13.11
N ILE A 552 14.54 -5.84 -12.74
CA ILE A 552 13.98 -6.74 -11.71
C ILE A 552 13.88 -6.02 -10.36
N VAL A 553 14.89 -5.23 -9.98
CA VAL A 553 14.86 -4.44 -8.74
C VAL A 553 13.74 -3.38 -8.78
N LEU A 554 13.54 -2.72 -9.92
CA LEU A 554 12.46 -1.75 -10.09
C LEU A 554 11.08 -2.40 -9.94
N LEU A 555 10.87 -3.55 -10.58
CA LEU A 555 9.58 -4.24 -10.59
C LEU A 555 9.34 -5.02 -9.29
N ARG A 556 10.39 -5.49 -8.60
CA ARG A 556 10.33 -6.32 -7.39
C ARG A 556 11.35 -5.85 -6.33
N PRO A 557 11.17 -4.67 -5.73
CA PRO A 557 12.14 -4.07 -4.82
C PRO A 557 12.39 -4.86 -3.52
N SER A 558 11.45 -5.75 -3.15
CA SER A 558 11.53 -6.59 -1.96
C SER A 558 12.18 -7.96 -2.21
N ALA A 559 12.34 -8.39 -3.46
CA ALA A 559 12.90 -9.70 -3.80
C ALA A 559 14.43 -9.74 -3.63
N TRP A 560 14.95 -10.90 -3.24
CA TRP A 560 16.37 -11.20 -3.40
C TRP A 560 16.65 -11.70 -4.81
N ILE A 561 17.72 -11.22 -5.43
CA ILE A 561 18.20 -11.71 -6.71
C ILE A 561 19.53 -12.42 -6.47
N ILE A 562 19.57 -13.73 -6.66
CA ILE A 562 20.81 -14.49 -6.62
C ILE A 562 21.26 -14.70 -8.07
N VAL A 563 22.40 -14.11 -8.42
CA VAL A 563 22.97 -14.15 -9.77
C VAL A 563 24.05 -15.21 -9.83
N SER A 564 23.98 -16.11 -10.81
CA SER A 564 24.99 -17.14 -11.02
C SER A 564 26.13 -16.68 -11.92
N THR A 565 27.34 -17.18 -11.68
CA THR A 565 28.35 -17.29 -12.76
C THR A 565 27.86 -18.25 -13.84
N LEU A 566 28.33 -18.07 -15.08
CA LEU A 566 28.00 -18.95 -16.21
C LEU A 566 28.81 -20.25 -16.14
N PRO A 567 28.21 -21.43 -16.37
CA PRO A 567 28.93 -22.71 -16.46
C PRO A 567 30.06 -22.73 -17.53
N PRO A 568 31.04 -23.65 -17.43
CA PRO A 568 32.04 -23.91 -18.46
C PRO A 568 31.38 -24.37 -19.76
N CYS A 569 31.99 -24.00 -20.89
CA CYS A 569 31.63 -24.50 -22.20
C CYS A 569 32.79 -25.29 -22.83
N LEU A 570 32.51 -26.50 -23.29
CA LEU A 570 33.39 -27.34 -24.12
C LEU A 570 32.91 -27.42 -25.58
N GLY A 571 31.75 -26.85 -25.88
CA GLY A 571 31.18 -26.84 -27.23
C GLY A 571 32.05 -26.03 -28.20
N THR A 572 32.22 -26.55 -29.41
CA THR A 572 33.12 -26.00 -30.43
C THR A 572 32.43 -25.10 -31.45
N ASN A 573 31.09 -25.03 -31.43
CA ASN A 573 30.30 -24.21 -32.37
C ASN A 573 30.55 -22.70 -32.22
N TYR A 574 31.03 -22.25 -31.06
CA TYR A 574 31.27 -20.84 -30.76
C TYR A 574 32.63 -20.69 -30.05
N PRO A 575 33.74 -20.58 -30.79
CA PRO A 575 35.10 -20.73 -30.25
C PRO A 575 35.47 -19.70 -29.19
N ASN A 576 34.86 -18.51 -29.23
CA ASN A 576 35.13 -17.44 -28.25
C ASN A 576 34.25 -17.52 -26.99
N ARG A 577 33.30 -18.47 -26.92
CA ARG A 577 32.30 -18.51 -25.83
C ARG A 577 32.97 -18.72 -24.48
N GLU A 578 33.77 -19.77 -24.31
CA GLU A 578 34.38 -20.04 -23.00
C GLU A 578 35.37 -18.95 -22.54
N PRO A 579 36.30 -18.46 -23.39
CA PRO A 579 37.13 -17.31 -23.02
C PRO A 579 36.31 -16.08 -22.60
N ASN A 580 35.22 -15.76 -23.31
CA ASN A 580 34.36 -14.64 -22.96
C ASN A 580 33.58 -14.89 -21.66
N GLN A 581 33.12 -16.12 -21.41
CA GLN A 581 32.46 -16.50 -20.16
C GLN A 581 33.40 -16.35 -18.95
N GLN A 582 34.69 -16.64 -19.10
CA GLN A 582 35.67 -16.43 -18.04
C GLN A 582 35.82 -14.95 -17.70
N VAL A 583 35.95 -14.08 -18.70
CA VAL A 583 36.03 -12.62 -18.50
C VAL A 583 34.74 -12.09 -17.88
N PHE A 584 33.58 -12.50 -18.40
CA PHE A 584 32.28 -12.13 -17.86
C PHE A 584 32.15 -12.54 -16.38
N ASN A 585 32.47 -13.79 -16.04
CA ASN A 585 32.40 -14.30 -14.68
C ASN A 585 33.36 -13.57 -13.73
N GLN A 586 34.56 -13.22 -14.17
CA GLN A 586 35.53 -12.45 -13.38
C GLN A 586 35.03 -11.04 -13.02
N ALA A 587 34.18 -10.44 -13.86
CA ALA A 587 33.63 -9.11 -13.63
C ALA A 587 32.37 -9.10 -12.75
N LEU A 588 31.66 -10.22 -12.62
CA LEU A 588 30.42 -10.31 -11.84
C LEU A 588 30.57 -9.83 -10.39
N PRO A 589 31.61 -10.19 -9.60
CA PRO A 589 31.76 -9.71 -8.23
C PRO A 589 31.69 -8.17 -8.09
N ALA A 590 32.32 -7.44 -9.02
CA ALA A 590 32.30 -5.98 -9.03
C ALA A 590 30.90 -5.42 -9.35
N LEU A 591 30.21 -6.02 -10.33
CA LEU A 591 28.85 -5.65 -10.68
C LEU A 591 27.89 -5.86 -9.49
N ILE A 592 27.95 -7.03 -8.84
CA ILE A 592 27.11 -7.34 -7.67
C ILE A 592 27.41 -6.37 -6.52
N THR A 593 28.68 -6.08 -6.26
CA THR A 593 29.09 -5.10 -5.23
C THR A 593 28.51 -3.71 -5.53
N ALA A 594 28.51 -3.27 -6.80
CA ALA A 594 27.94 -1.99 -7.20
C ALA A 594 26.41 -1.92 -6.97
N HIS A 595 25.69 -3.03 -7.19
CA HIS A 595 24.26 -3.10 -6.86
C HIS A 595 24.02 -3.09 -5.34
N GLN A 596 24.81 -3.84 -4.58
CA GLN A 596 24.72 -3.86 -3.11
C GLN A 596 25.02 -2.49 -2.50
N ALA A 597 25.98 -1.73 -3.04
CA ALA A 597 26.27 -0.36 -2.62
C ALA A 597 25.09 0.61 -2.81
N LYS A 598 24.18 0.31 -3.74
CA LYS A 598 22.90 1.03 -3.93
C LYS A 598 21.78 0.56 -2.98
N GLY A 599 22.09 -0.29 -2.00
CA GLY A 599 21.12 -0.86 -1.05
C GLY A 599 20.26 -1.99 -1.62
N ARG A 600 20.61 -2.53 -2.79
CA ARG A 600 19.81 -3.55 -3.49
C ARG A 600 20.12 -4.95 -2.96
N ARG A 601 19.11 -5.81 -2.93
CA ARG A 601 19.17 -7.19 -2.44
C ARG A 601 19.66 -8.15 -3.52
N VAL A 602 20.93 -8.02 -3.89
CA VAL A 602 21.56 -8.86 -4.93
C VAL A 602 22.71 -9.66 -4.31
N ALA A 603 22.85 -10.93 -4.66
CA ALA A 603 23.92 -11.81 -4.20
C ALA A 603 24.53 -12.61 -5.36
N LEU A 604 25.80 -12.96 -5.24
CA LEU A 604 26.51 -13.80 -6.22
C LEU A 604 26.47 -15.28 -5.78
N CYS A 605 26.26 -16.17 -6.75
CA CYS A 605 26.33 -17.62 -6.66
C CYS A 605 27.38 -18.11 -7.66
N ASP A 606 28.50 -18.68 -7.19
CA ASP A 606 29.56 -19.08 -8.09
C ASP A 606 29.49 -20.57 -8.44
N VAL A 607 28.84 -20.89 -9.56
CA VAL A 607 28.73 -22.26 -10.08
C VAL A 607 30.08 -22.85 -10.48
N ARG A 608 31.07 -22.01 -10.85
CA ARG A 608 32.42 -22.45 -11.23
C ARG A 608 33.20 -23.08 -10.07
N THR A 609 32.71 -22.96 -8.84
CA THR A 609 33.30 -23.66 -7.68
C THR A 609 33.05 -25.17 -7.67
N ARG A 610 32.04 -25.64 -8.41
CA ARG A 610 31.67 -27.06 -8.49
C ARG A 610 31.62 -27.61 -9.91
N LEU A 611 31.42 -26.75 -10.90
CA LEU A 611 31.41 -27.10 -12.32
C LEU A 611 32.40 -26.19 -13.06
N ASP A 612 33.60 -26.70 -13.35
CA ASP A 612 34.70 -25.97 -13.99
C ASP A 612 35.27 -26.74 -15.18
N LEU A 613 36.31 -26.21 -15.83
CA LEU A 613 36.90 -26.85 -17.01
C LEU A 613 37.57 -28.20 -16.72
N THR A 614 37.98 -28.47 -15.49
CA THR A 614 38.65 -29.72 -15.12
C THR A 614 37.67 -30.90 -15.04
N ASN A 615 36.42 -30.63 -14.68
CA ASN A 615 35.38 -31.65 -14.53
C ASN A 615 34.24 -31.55 -15.55
N ALA A 616 34.17 -30.47 -16.35
CA ALA A 616 33.13 -30.20 -17.34
C ALA A 616 32.87 -31.37 -18.30
N ALA A 617 33.91 -32.08 -18.73
CA ALA A 617 33.76 -33.18 -19.69
C ALA A 617 32.84 -34.31 -19.17
N SER A 618 32.77 -34.49 -17.85
CA SER A 618 31.92 -35.48 -17.19
C SER A 618 30.55 -34.94 -16.76
N LEU A 619 30.38 -33.61 -16.71
CA LEU A 619 29.21 -32.94 -16.15
C LEU A 619 28.37 -32.19 -17.19
N LEU A 620 28.88 -32.03 -18.41
CA LEU A 620 28.13 -31.51 -19.56
C LEU A 620 27.63 -32.67 -20.44
N THR A 621 26.62 -32.39 -21.25
CA THR A 621 26.23 -33.29 -22.34
C THR A 621 27.24 -33.20 -23.49
N ALA A 622 27.09 -34.06 -24.50
CA ALA A 622 27.97 -34.10 -25.66
C ALA A 622 28.00 -32.77 -26.48
N ASP A 623 27.02 -31.88 -26.29
CA ASP A 623 27.05 -30.56 -26.92
C ASP A 623 28.06 -29.59 -26.29
N GLY A 624 28.58 -29.93 -25.11
CA GLY A 624 29.54 -29.13 -24.37
C GLY A 624 29.00 -27.79 -23.87
N VAL A 625 27.68 -27.59 -23.81
CA VAL A 625 27.01 -26.36 -23.34
C VAL A 625 26.08 -26.68 -22.18
N HIS A 626 25.23 -27.68 -22.33
CA HIS A 626 24.21 -27.99 -21.34
C HIS A 626 24.74 -28.97 -20.30
N PRO A 627 24.47 -28.76 -19.01
CA PRO A 627 24.75 -29.75 -17.98
C PRO A 627 23.97 -31.05 -18.21
N ASN A 628 24.59 -32.18 -17.87
CA ASN A 628 23.87 -33.45 -17.70
C ASN A 628 23.28 -33.54 -16.27
N ALA A 629 22.63 -34.64 -15.92
CA ALA A 629 22.01 -34.80 -14.59
C ALA A 629 22.99 -34.61 -13.42
N ALA A 630 24.24 -35.07 -13.56
CA ALA A 630 25.27 -34.86 -12.55
C ALA A 630 25.70 -33.39 -12.47
N GLY A 631 25.89 -32.72 -13.61
CA GLY A 631 26.19 -31.29 -13.65
C GLY A 631 25.08 -30.42 -13.06
N TYR A 632 23.82 -30.75 -13.31
CA TYR A 632 22.69 -30.06 -12.69
C TYR A 632 22.60 -30.27 -11.18
N SER A 633 23.02 -31.44 -10.68
CA SER A 633 23.12 -31.70 -9.24
C SER A 633 24.18 -30.80 -8.57
N GLU A 634 25.32 -30.59 -9.23
CA GLU A 634 26.35 -29.66 -8.76
C GLU A 634 25.85 -28.20 -8.74
N ILE A 635 25.16 -27.76 -9.81
CA ILE A 635 24.55 -26.42 -9.86
C ILE A 635 23.52 -26.24 -8.75
N ALA A 636 22.67 -27.23 -8.52
CA ALA A 636 21.67 -27.19 -7.45
C ALA A 636 22.29 -27.06 -6.07
N GLN A 637 23.42 -27.73 -5.82
CA GLN A 637 24.16 -27.56 -4.56
C GLN A 637 24.60 -26.11 -4.38
N VAL A 638 25.24 -25.49 -5.38
CA VAL A 638 25.71 -24.10 -5.27
C VAL A 638 24.54 -23.14 -5.03
N TRP A 639 23.41 -23.31 -5.74
CA TRP A 639 22.19 -22.55 -5.48
C TRP A 639 21.70 -22.72 -4.05
N PHE A 640 21.63 -23.95 -3.54
CA PHE A 640 21.25 -24.23 -2.16
C PHE A 640 22.19 -23.56 -1.14
N GLU A 641 23.50 -23.50 -1.44
CA GLU A 641 24.49 -22.84 -0.59
C GLU A 641 24.34 -21.31 -0.57
N ALA A 642 24.05 -20.71 -1.71
CA ALA A 642 23.80 -19.28 -1.81
C ALA A 642 22.46 -18.94 -1.14
N PHE A 643 21.44 -19.77 -1.38
CA PHE A 643 20.12 -19.62 -0.79
C PHE A 643 20.20 -19.58 0.72
N ARG A 644 20.80 -20.58 1.40
CA ARG A 644 20.89 -20.63 2.88
C ARG A 644 21.56 -19.42 3.55
N LYS A 645 22.32 -18.61 2.80
CA LYS A 645 23.03 -17.42 3.31
C LYS A 645 22.15 -16.16 3.31
N LEU A 646 20.96 -16.20 2.72
CA LEU A 646 20.07 -15.05 2.70
C LEU A 646 19.51 -14.75 4.11
N PRO A 647 19.55 -13.49 4.58
CA PRO A 647 19.08 -13.09 5.92
C PRO A 647 17.60 -13.41 6.21
N LEU A 648 16.79 -13.67 5.19
CA LEU A 648 15.37 -14.00 5.33
C LEU A 648 15.11 -15.39 5.92
N LEU A 649 16.04 -16.34 5.86
CA LEU A 649 15.67 -17.77 5.83
C LEU A 649 15.74 -18.51 7.16
N GLU A 650 16.46 -17.99 8.15
CA GLU A 650 16.53 -18.63 9.47
C GLU A 650 15.16 -18.61 10.17
N ASN A 651 14.37 -17.56 9.92
CA ASN A 651 12.99 -17.42 10.36
C ASN A 651 11.98 -18.28 9.56
N TRP A 652 12.32 -18.75 8.35
CA TRP A 652 11.49 -19.68 7.57
C TRP A 652 11.77 -21.14 7.95
N ARG A 653 13.02 -21.49 8.32
CA ARG A 653 13.43 -22.85 8.71
C ARG A 653 12.91 -23.30 10.08
N LEU A 654 12.85 -22.40 11.07
CA LEU A 654 12.42 -22.70 12.46
C LEU A 654 10.92 -23.01 12.62
N SER A 655 10.11 -22.85 11.56
CA SER A 655 8.66 -23.03 11.58
C SER A 655 8.17 -24.44 11.23
N CYS A 656 9.10 -25.39 10.96
CA CYS A 656 8.79 -26.76 10.52
C CYS A 656 9.02 -27.85 11.58
N LEU A 657 9.35 -27.50 12.82
CA LEU A 657 9.35 -28.46 13.93
C LEU A 657 7.95 -28.48 14.55
N GLU A 658 7.27 -29.63 14.51
CA GLU A 658 6.12 -29.84 15.39
C GLU A 658 6.55 -29.62 16.85
N PRO A 659 5.65 -29.10 17.73
CA PRO A 659 5.94 -29.08 19.15
C PRO A 659 6.21 -30.52 19.60
N ARG A 660 7.41 -30.81 20.12
CA ARG A 660 7.62 -32.08 20.84
C ARG A 660 6.53 -32.18 21.91
N PRO A 661 5.84 -33.33 22.03
CA PRO A 661 4.90 -33.52 23.13
C PRO A 661 5.63 -33.26 24.45
N ALA A 662 5.03 -32.41 25.29
CA ALA A 662 5.58 -32.09 26.59
C ALA A 662 5.83 -33.40 27.37
N PRO A 663 6.98 -33.55 28.05
CA PRO A 663 7.19 -34.72 28.90
C PRO A 663 6.05 -34.81 29.92
N ALA A 664 5.44 -35.99 30.02
CA ALA A 664 4.33 -36.25 30.91
C ALA A 664 4.66 -35.76 32.32
N ARG A 665 3.79 -34.90 32.85
CA ARG A 665 3.89 -34.39 34.22
C ARG A 665 3.88 -35.60 35.18
N PRO A 666 4.85 -35.77 36.09
CA PRO A 666 4.80 -36.85 37.05
C PRO A 666 3.53 -36.70 37.92
N PRO A 667 2.92 -37.82 38.34
CA PRO A 667 1.65 -37.80 39.05
C PRO A 667 1.77 -36.98 40.33
N THR A 668 0.80 -36.07 40.50
CA THR A 668 0.62 -35.29 41.72
C THR A 668 0.46 -36.23 42.91
N ALA A 669 1.32 -36.06 43.91
CA ALA A 669 1.21 -36.74 45.20
C ALA A 669 -0.15 -36.43 45.86
N PRO A 670 -0.79 -37.41 46.52
CA PRO A 670 -2.10 -37.21 47.14
C PRO A 670 -1.97 -36.34 48.40
N THR A 671 -2.90 -35.40 48.54
CA THR A 671 -3.09 -34.60 49.75
C THR A 671 -3.89 -35.39 50.81
N ARG A 672 -3.35 -35.36 52.03
CA ARG A 672 -3.99 -35.42 53.37
C ARG A 672 -4.31 -36.77 54.04
N MET A 673 -3.63 -36.99 55.18
CA MET A 673 -4.18 -37.38 56.50
C MET A 673 -3.25 -36.71 57.54
N GLU A 674 -3.64 -35.60 58.17
CA GLU A 674 -4.33 -35.50 59.46
C GLU A 674 -3.66 -36.16 60.69
N MET A 675 -3.42 -35.28 61.67
CA MET A 675 -3.50 -35.43 63.12
C MET A 675 -2.27 -35.78 64.00
N ASP A 676 -2.19 -34.97 65.06
CA ASP A 676 -1.65 -35.17 66.41
C ASP A 676 -0.21 -34.76 66.77
N CYS A 677 -0.05 -33.49 67.18
CA CYS A 677 0.27 -33.05 68.55
C CYS A 677 0.46 -31.53 68.61
#